data_AF-A0A926YTB6-F1
#
_entry.id   AF-A0A926YTB6-F1
#
_cell.length_a   1.000
_cell.length_b   1.000
_cell.length_c   1.000
_cell.angle_alpha   90.00
_cell.angle_beta   90.00
_cell.angle_gamma   90.00
#
_symmetry.space_group_name_H-M   'P 1'
#
loop_
_entity.id
_entity.type
_entity.pdbx_description
1 polymer ?
#
loop_
_entity_poly.entity_id
_entity_poly.type
_entity_poly.pdbx_seq_one_letter_code
_entity_poly.pdbx_strand_id
1 'polypeptide(L)'
;MNAERQQWLKDNTLLGSLSNVALAAIAEAVSIEIVQANRRLVLEDTAPPALYILKDGHLESYRTSPTSAANATSLLAGSVLCLRELLLDRLAEQTIITLTECELWTIDRSKFEAIAQQFPEIGLTVSRQLAAELSEISSKLAFEQARQTALRPYLVPKVRRGIVGSSRYAVRLRSDIKKAASDRRPVVILGEPGLGKDNIAALIHFGSSDRHEPLIKVNCDTLQSSGADLFGRVGGKPGLLEWLGRGTLMLNNMQDFPIELEAKLIRLLETGEYTPIGQPDATVKRSEARIMLTTERSLPKIDRKSLIGHSIKVPPLRVRKADIAAQVKYYLSLIARSRGITPPDVAPEALRRLQGYDFPGNLAELEGLLARAIVQCDRAAVLTEEVFWSASTRSKRFRVNLLNTYPRLRQFLRSDWWPDRINYGFTLTAFAIVVAILFLAPQSRDSNIGLNLFWAWWWPIILIGFPFVGRLWCAFCPFMIYGELAQTISLKLWPRQLLPWPRQQAERWGGWFLFGLFALILLWEELWNLENVAYLSACLLLLITSGAVIFSLLFERRFWCRYLCPIGGMNGLFAKLSIVELRAQQGICSATCTTYQCYKGGPQKGEGMETNGCPVYSHPAQLQDNRNCVLCMTCLKACPHRSVELNLRPPGIELWTTHTATAAEVSLLFLLFGAVLLHRLPEIEAQFGWQLGLENFGVHAGVSMVALSVPGAIALTAHAILQLVDRAAPERYRLKPKPFLELAYGYLPLVLGGSLAHYLRLGLTEAGRVVPVTLATFGLSNVGMPVAVADPIIIAFLQGVTLIVSVWLSVLLTQNIARQPIANLLPQHLATLAIGCLFWKLIVGW
;
A
#
# COMPACT_ATOMS: atom_id res chain seq x y z
N MET A 1 -74.82 44.90 -31.46
CA MET A 1 -74.24 43.55 -31.34
C MET A 1 -72.73 43.53 -31.62
N ASN A 2 -72.22 43.95 -32.79
CA ASN A 2 -70.77 43.87 -33.07
C ASN A 2 -69.89 44.79 -32.20
N ALA A 3 -70.34 46.00 -31.86
CA ALA A 3 -69.59 46.90 -30.97
C ALA A 3 -69.43 46.35 -29.54
N GLU A 4 -70.43 45.62 -29.05
CA GLU A 4 -70.41 44.99 -27.72
C GLU A 4 -69.48 43.78 -27.68
N ARG A 5 -69.47 42.96 -28.75
CA ARG A 5 -68.51 41.86 -28.93
C ARG A 5 -67.07 42.36 -29.00
N GLN A 6 -66.84 43.43 -29.75
CA GLN A 6 -65.53 44.06 -29.88
C GLN A 6 -65.00 44.56 -28.53
N GLN A 7 -65.84 45.24 -27.74
CA GLN A 7 -65.47 45.71 -26.41
C GLN A 7 -65.19 44.53 -25.46
N TRP A 8 -66.01 43.47 -25.52
CA TRP A 8 -65.78 42.29 -24.69
C TRP A 8 -64.46 41.57 -25.02
N LEU A 9 -64.13 41.39 -26.30
CA LEU A 9 -62.83 40.83 -26.72
C LEU A 9 -61.66 41.66 -26.18
N LYS A 10 -61.81 42.99 -26.19
CA LYS A 10 -60.79 43.92 -25.71
C LYS A 10 -60.53 43.78 -24.21
N ASP A 11 -61.59 43.65 -23.43
CA ASP A 11 -61.50 43.68 -21.97
C ASP A 11 -61.24 42.30 -21.35
N ASN A 12 -61.58 41.20 -22.05
CA ASN A 12 -61.64 39.86 -21.47
C ASN A 12 -60.75 38.82 -22.15
N THR A 13 -60.03 39.15 -23.22
CA THR A 13 -59.16 38.19 -23.93
C THR A 13 -57.75 38.71 -24.14
N LEU A 14 -56.82 37.80 -24.43
CA LEU A 14 -55.44 38.12 -24.81
C LEU A 14 -55.32 38.95 -26.11
N LEU A 15 -56.43 39.10 -26.85
CA LEU A 15 -56.50 39.90 -28.09
C LEU A 15 -56.69 41.40 -27.82
N GLY A 16 -56.85 41.83 -26.57
CA GLY A 16 -57.11 43.23 -26.24
C GLY A 16 -56.02 44.24 -26.61
N SER A 17 -54.81 43.77 -26.92
CA SER A 17 -53.73 44.60 -27.44
C SER A 17 -53.76 44.85 -28.95
N LEU A 18 -54.72 44.26 -29.68
CA LEU A 18 -54.89 44.47 -31.12
C LEU A 18 -55.56 45.82 -31.42
N SER A 19 -55.42 46.30 -32.66
CA SER A 19 -56.10 47.53 -33.09
C SER A 19 -57.62 47.35 -33.05
N ASN A 20 -58.34 48.45 -32.85
CA ASN A 20 -59.81 48.42 -32.90
C ASN A 20 -60.33 47.87 -34.24
N VAL A 21 -59.59 48.03 -35.34
CA VAL A 21 -59.98 47.54 -36.67
C VAL A 21 -59.86 46.01 -36.76
N ALA A 22 -58.77 45.43 -36.26
CA ALA A 22 -58.61 43.97 -36.21
C ALA A 22 -59.60 43.31 -35.24
N LEU A 23 -59.84 43.93 -34.08
CA LEU A 23 -60.85 43.44 -33.13
C LEU A 23 -62.27 43.47 -33.72
N ALA A 24 -62.59 44.48 -34.54
CA ALA A 24 -63.87 44.56 -35.24
C ALA A 24 -64.00 43.42 -36.27
N ALA A 25 -62.96 43.14 -37.04
CA ALA A 25 -62.94 42.04 -38.01
C ALA A 25 -63.08 40.66 -37.34
N ILE A 26 -62.43 40.46 -36.20
CA ILE A 26 -62.58 39.23 -35.39
C ILE A 26 -64.02 39.15 -34.84
N ALA A 27 -64.56 40.23 -34.27
CA ALA A 27 -65.91 40.27 -33.71
C ALA A 27 -67.02 40.01 -34.75
N GLU A 28 -66.81 40.42 -35.99
CA GLU A 28 -67.73 40.18 -37.12
C GLU A 28 -67.69 38.72 -37.61
N ALA A 29 -66.52 38.07 -37.55
CA ALA A 29 -66.34 36.69 -38.00
C ALA A 29 -66.78 35.62 -36.99
N VAL A 30 -67.13 36.02 -35.76
CA VAL A 30 -67.55 35.12 -34.68
C VAL A 30 -68.97 34.58 -34.89
N SER A 31 -69.07 33.25 -34.92
CA SER A 31 -70.32 32.50 -34.67
C SER A 31 -70.41 32.09 -33.20
N ILE A 32 -71.63 32.06 -32.65
CA ILE A 32 -71.86 31.59 -31.27
C ILE A 32 -72.27 30.12 -31.35
N GLU A 33 -71.58 29.28 -30.60
CA GLU A 33 -71.86 27.86 -30.47
C GLU A 33 -72.03 27.49 -28.99
N ILE A 34 -73.17 26.90 -28.63
CA ILE A 34 -73.43 26.41 -27.28
C ILE A 34 -73.10 24.93 -27.26
N VAL A 35 -72.06 24.55 -26.50
CA VAL A 35 -71.58 23.17 -26.42
C VAL A 35 -71.91 22.60 -25.05
N GLN A 36 -72.60 21.45 -25.05
CA GLN A 36 -72.99 20.71 -23.84
C GLN A 36 -71.76 20.18 -23.08
N ALA A 37 -71.95 19.89 -21.79
CA ALA A 37 -70.91 19.30 -20.94
C ALA A 37 -70.39 17.94 -21.47
N ASN A 38 -69.14 17.61 -21.14
CA ASN A 38 -68.43 16.36 -21.50
C ASN A 38 -68.25 16.13 -23.01
N ARG A 39 -68.13 17.19 -23.80
CA ARG A 39 -67.81 17.12 -25.23
C ARG A 39 -66.35 17.46 -25.47
N ARG A 40 -65.71 16.73 -26.39
CA ARG A 40 -64.35 17.02 -26.84
C ARG A 40 -64.42 18.05 -27.96
N LEU A 41 -63.88 19.24 -27.72
CA LEU A 41 -63.85 20.34 -28.69
C LEU A 41 -62.71 20.14 -29.70
N VAL A 42 -61.55 19.76 -29.20
CA VAL A 42 -60.33 19.56 -29.99
C VAL A 42 -59.61 18.32 -29.47
N LEU A 43 -59.08 17.51 -30.38
CA LEU A 43 -58.30 16.32 -30.04
C LEU A 43 -56.81 16.59 -30.26
N GLU A 44 -55.97 16.09 -29.37
CA GLU A 44 -54.51 16.09 -29.56
C GLU A 44 -54.14 15.45 -30.91
N ASP A 45 -53.12 15.99 -31.57
CA ASP A 45 -52.61 15.59 -32.88
C ASP A 45 -53.60 15.69 -34.04
N THR A 46 -54.68 16.47 -33.90
CA THR A 46 -55.61 16.78 -35.00
C THR A 46 -55.48 18.22 -35.47
N ALA A 47 -55.79 18.47 -36.74
CA ALA A 47 -55.83 19.84 -37.27
C ALA A 47 -57.00 20.59 -36.61
N PRO A 48 -56.76 21.73 -35.92
CA PRO A 48 -57.83 22.46 -35.26
C PRO A 48 -58.82 22.99 -36.31
N PRO A 49 -60.13 22.71 -36.17
CA PRO A 49 -61.12 23.08 -37.18
C PRO A 49 -61.50 24.58 -37.14
N ALA A 50 -61.34 25.22 -35.98
CA ALA A 50 -61.70 26.61 -35.73
C ALA A 50 -60.88 27.20 -34.58
N LEU A 51 -60.86 28.53 -34.49
CA LEU A 51 -60.46 29.27 -33.30
C LEU A 51 -61.65 29.31 -32.34
N TYR A 52 -61.43 28.98 -31.07
CA TYR A 52 -62.48 29.02 -30.05
C TYR A 52 -62.14 30.07 -28.99
N ILE A 53 -63.10 30.91 -28.61
CA ILE A 53 -62.98 31.85 -27.51
C ILE A 53 -64.06 31.51 -26.50
N LEU A 54 -63.67 31.17 -25.27
CA LEU A 54 -64.61 30.81 -24.21
C LEU A 54 -65.29 32.07 -23.67
N LYS A 55 -66.60 32.21 -23.89
CA LYS A 55 -67.38 33.36 -23.39
C LYS A 55 -67.90 33.13 -21.98
N ASP A 56 -68.43 31.94 -21.72
CA ASP A 56 -68.93 31.50 -20.42
C ASP A 56 -68.86 29.96 -20.29
N GLY A 57 -68.74 29.44 -19.06
CA GLY A 57 -68.58 28.02 -18.75
C GLY A 57 -67.13 27.60 -18.40
N HIS A 58 -66.92 26.30 -18.17
CA HIS A 58 -65.64 25.71 -17.78
C HIS A 58 -65.14 24.67 -18.79
N LEU A 59 -63.91 24.86 -19.24
CA LEU A 59 -63.19 23.90 -20.08
C LEU A 59 -62.01 23.30 -19.31
N GLU A 60 -61.57 22.13 -19.75
CA GLU A 60 -60.35 21.48 -19.29
C GLU A 60 -59.51 21.10 -20.51
N SER A 61 -58.22 21.40 -20.48
CA SER A 61 -57.26 20.88 -21.45
C SER A 61 -56.30 19.89 -20.79
N TYR A 62 -55.98 18.82 -21.49
CA TYR A 62 -54.97 17.87 -21.03
C TYR A 62 -54.11 17.36 -22.19
N ARG A 63 -52.90 16.93 -21.85
CA ARG A 63 -51.96 16.32 -22.79
C ARG A 63 -51.66 14.89 -22.39
N THR A 64 -51.67 13.98 -23.35
CA THR A 64 -51.43 12.55 -23.12
C THR A 64 -49.93 12.26 -23.20
N SER A 65 -49.29 11.85 -22.09
CA SER A 65 -47.86 11.47 -22.09
C SER A 65 -47.69 9.97 -21.78
N PRO A 66 -46.82 9.23 -22.50
CA PRO A 66 -46.56 7.82 -22.23
C PRO A 66 -45.80 7.57 -20.92
N THR A 67 -45.21 8.61 -20.30
CA THR A 67 -44.33 8.48 -19.13
C THR A 67 -44.80 9.23 -17.88
N SER A 68 -45.90 10.00 -17.94
CA SER A 68 -46.48 10.70 -16.78
C SER A 68 -48.01 10.64 -16.79
N ALA A 69 -48.63 10.83 -15.62
CA ALA A 69 -50.07 11.11 -15.56
C ALA A 69 -50.40 12.36 -16.39
N ALA A 70 -51.58 12.37 -17.04
CA ALA A 70 -52.04 13.52 -17.81
C ALA A 70 -52.30 14.70 -16.86
N ASN A 71 -51.62 15.83 -17.09
CA ASN A 71 -51.89 17.07 -16.36
C ASN A 71 -53.07 17.77 -17.02
N ALA A 72 -54.18 17.83 -16.30
CA ALA A 72 -55.36 18.58 -16.70
C ALA A 72 -55.29 20.03 -16.20
N THR A 73 -55.61 20.98 -17.06
CA THR A 73 -55.60 22.42 -16.79
C THR A 73 -57.01 22.96 -17.00
N SER A 74 -57.61 23.56 -15.96
CA SER A 74 -58.89 24.24 -16.11
C SER A 74 -58.70 25.61 -16.78
N LEU A 75 -59.56 25.92 -17.75
CA LEU A 75 -59.55 27.14 -18.54
C LEU A 75 -60.77 28.00 -18.17
N LEU A 76 -60.55 29.30 -18.01
CA LEU A 76 -61.57 30.28 -17.59
C LEU A 76 -62.12 31.08 -18.78
N ALA A 77 -63.29 31.69 -18.60
CA ALA A 77 -63.86 32.62 -19.57
C ALA A 77 -62.83 33.69 -19.99
N GLY A 78 -62.77 33.98 -21.29
CA GLY A 78 -61.72 34.81 -21.92
C GLY A 78 -60.58 34.04 -22.57
N SER A 79 -60.49 32.71 -22.32
CA SER A 79 -59.47 31.86 -22.94
C SER A 79 -59.65 31.75 -24.46
N VAL A 80 -58.59 32.01 -25.21
CA VAL A 80 -58.53 31.84 -26.67
C VAL A 80 -57.77 30.56 -26.99
N LEU A 81 -58.43 29.62 -27.66
CA LEU A 81 -57.94 28.26 -27.91
C LEU A 81 -57.57 28.10 -29.39
N CYS A 82 -56.58 27.26 -29.65
CA CYS A 82 -56.05 26.96 -30.99
C CYS A 82 -55.44 28.16 -31.73
N LEU A 83 -55.23 29.30 -31.06
CA LEU A 83 -54.71 30.52 -31.68
C LEU A 83 -53.32 30.31 -32.30
N ARG A 84 -52.43 29.66 -31.55
CA ARG A 84 -51.05 29.41 -31.98
C ARG A 84 -51.00 28.33 -33.06
N GLU A 85 -51.80 27.29 -32.90
CA GLU A 85 -51.90 26.15 -33.79
C GLU A 85 -52.40 26.61 -35.18
N LEU A 86 -53.39 27.49 -35.23
CA LEU A 86 -53.91 28.06 -36.47
C LEU A 86 -52.94 29.06 -37.11
N LEU A 87 -52.28 29.93 -36.33
CA LEU A 87 -51.32 30.90 -36.85
C LEU A 87 -50.04 30.25 -37.41
N LEU A 88 -49.64 29.09 -36.88
CA LEU A 88 -48.41 28.40 -37.25
C LEU A 88 -48.65 27.16 -38.14
N ASP A 89 -49.89 26.91 -38.55
CA ASP A 89 -50.31 25.71 -39.29
C ASP A 89 -49.81 24.40 -38.64
N ARG A 90 -50.12 24.22 -37.36
CA ARG A 90 -49.75 23.04 -36.55
C ARG A 90 -50.97 22.25 -36.11
N LEU A 91 -50.74 20.97 -35.80
CA LEU A 91 -51.71 20.11 -35.13
C LEU A 91 -51.90 20.55 -33.68
N ALA A 92 -53.08 20.28 -33.12
CA ALA A 92 -53.43 20.61 -31.75
C ALA A 92 -52.55 19.83 -30.75
N GLU A 93 -51.88 20.55 -29.84
CA GLU A 93 -50.96 19.95 -28.87
C GLU A 93 -51.67 19.34 -27.63
N GLN A 94 -52.96 19.61 -27.45
CA GLN A 94 -53.74 19.19 -26.29
C GLN A 94 -55.17 18.81 -26.69
N THR A 95 -55.76 17.88 -25.95
CA THR A 95 -57.20 17.61 -26.03
C THR A 95 -57.94 18.59 -25.13
N ILE A 96 -59.02 19.20 -25.64
CA ILE A 96 -59.85 20.16 -24.91
C ILE A 96 -61.26 19.59 -24.75
N ILE A 97 -61.77 19.57 -23.52
CA ILE A 97 -63.09 19.07 -23.18
C ILE A 97 -63.93 20.11 -22.44
N THR A 98 -65.24 20.12 -22.66
CA THR A 98 -66.19 20.90 -21.86
C THR A 98 -66.50 20.18 -20.55
N LEU A 99 -66.38 20.86 -19.41
CA LEU A 99 -66.80 20.32 -18.11
C LEU A 99 -68.24 20.70 -17.77
N THR A 100 -68.66 21.90 -18.18
CA THR A 100 -70.04 22.40 -18.08
C THR A 100 -70.59 22.66 -19.47
N GLU A 101 -71.86 23.08 -19.56
CA GLU A 101 -72.32 23.79 -20.75
C GLU A 101 -71.46 25.05 -20.91
N CYS A 102 -70.96 25.29 -22.14
CA CYS A 102 -70.09 26.41 -22.46
C CYS A 102 -70.63 27.18 -23.66
N GLU A 103 -70.64 28.50 -23.56
CA GLU A 103 -70.85 29.39 -24.70
C GLU A 103 -69.49 29.69 -25.34
N LEU A 104 -69.28 29.25 -26.57
CA LEU A 104 -68.06 29.44 -27.32
C LEU A 104 -68.29 30.37 -28.50
N TRP A 105 -67.36 31.30 -28.69
CA TRP A 105 -67.26 32.13 -29.87
C TRP A 105 -66.29 31.46 -30.83
N THR A 106 -66.80 30.99 -31.97
CA THR A 106 -66.08 30.16 -32.93
C THR A 106 -65.80 30.93 -34.21
N ILE A 107 -64.60 30.76 -34.75
CA ILE A 107 -64.20 31.31 -36.04
C ILE A 107 -63.60 30.18 -36.87
N ASP A 108 -64.24 29.84 -37.99
CA ASP A 108 -63.76 28.79 -38.89
C ASP A 108 -62.30 29.04 -39.29
N ARG A 109 -61.52 27.96 -39.39
CA ARG A 109 -60.10 28.02 -39.73
C ARG A 109 -59.79 28.90 -40.96
N SER A 110 -60.51 28.71 -42.06
CA SER A 110 -60.29 29.47 -43.30
C SER A 110 -60.59 30.96 -43.16
N LYS A 111 -61.60 31.32 -42.36
CA LYS A 111 -61.94 32.72 -42.06
C LYS A 111 -60.89 33.35 -41.15
N PHE A 112 -60.44 32.63 -40.13
CA PHE A 112 -59.39 33.11 -39.24
C PHE A 112 -58.06 33.30 -39.96
N GLU A 113 -57.67 32.37 -40.83
CA GLU A 113 -56.47 32.48 -41.68
C GLU A 113 -56.54 33.73 -42.58
N ALA A 114 -57.70 34.02 -43.18
CA ALA A 114 -57.89 35.25 -43.98
C ALA A 114 -57.76 36.53 -43.13
N ILE A 115 -58.32 36.55 -41.92
CA ILE A 115 -58.19 37.68 -40.98
C ILE A 115 -56.73 37.85 -40.53
N ALA A 116 -56.03 36.75 -40.23
CA ALA A 116 -54.63 36.76 -39.83
C ALA A 116 -53.71 37.27 -40.96
N GLN A 117 -54.01 36.97 -42.22
CA GLN A 117 -53.31 37.51 -43.39
C GLN A 117 -53.59 39.01 -43.58
N GLN A 118 -54.83 39.44 -43.34
CA GLN A 118 -55.24 40.85 -43.46
C GLN A 118 -54.66 41.73 -42.34
N PHE A 119 -54.48 41.18 -41.14
CA PHE A 119 -53.99 41.87 -39.95
C PHE A 119 -52.75 41.18 -39.35
N PRO A 120 -51.54 41.44 -39.88
CA PRO A 120 -50.30 40.82 -39.39
C PRO A 120 -49.97 41.10 -37.91
N GLU A 121 -50.59 42.13 -37.32
CA GLU A 121 -50.47 42.46 -35.90
C GLU A 121 -50.93 41.34 -34.95
N ILE A 122 -51.81 40.45 -35.41
CA ILE A 122 -52.28 39.28 -34.66
C ILE A 122 -51.10 38.33 -34.39
N GLY A 123 -50.33 38.00 -35.44
CA GLY A 123 -49.14 37.15 -35.30
C GLY A 123 -48.02 37.79 -34.48
N LEU A 124 -47.81 39.11 -34.63
CA LEU A 124 -46.81 39.87 -33.88
C LEU A 124 -47.07 39.90 -32.38
N THR A 125 -48.34 40.02 -31.97
CA THR A 125 -48.75 40.06 -30.55
C THR A 125 -48.46 38.73 -29.87
N VAL A 126 -48.90 37.62 -30.47
CA VAL A 126 -48.65 36.27 -29.95
C VAL A 126 -47.15 35.98 -29.87
N SER A 127 -46.37 36.41 -30.87
CA SER A 127 -44.92 36.26 -30.89
C SER A 127 -44.22 37.01 -29.75
N ARG A 128 -44.66 38.23 -29.42
CA ARG A 128 -44.10 39.03 -28.30
C ARG A 128 -44.37 38.41 -26.94
N GLN A 129 -45.57 37.87 -26.73
CA GLN A 129 -45.93 37.23 -25.47
C GLN A 129 -45.13 35.94 -25.24
N LEU A 130 -45.01 35.10 -26.27
CA LEU A 130 -44.18 33.89 -26.22
C LEU A 130 -42.70 34.23 -25.97
N ALA A 131 -42.19 35.32 -26.57
CA ALA A 131 -40.82 35.78 -26.33
C ALA A 131 -40.61 36.24 -24.87
N ALA A 132 -41.60 36.90 -24.25
CA ALA A 132 -41.53 37.32 -22.85
C ALA A 132 -41.53 36.12 -21.89
N GLU A 133 -42.44 35.15 -22.09
CA GLU A 133 -42.48 33.92 -21.28
C GLU A 133 -41.21 33.08 -21.46
N LEU A 134 -40.71 32.95 -22.69
CA LEU A 134 -39.46 32.26 -22.97
C LEU A 134 -38.26 32.94 -22.29
N SER A 135 -38.22 34.27 -22.31
CA SER A 135 -37.17 35.05 -21.63
C SER A 135 -37.20 34.81 -20.11
N GLU A 136 -38.39 34.80 -19.50
CA GLU A 136 -38.55 34.53 -18.08
C GLU A 136 -38.08 33.11 -17.71
N ILE A 137 -38.56 32.09 -18.45
CA ILE A 137 -38.17 30.69 -18.25
C ILE A 137 -36.66 30.50 -18.49
N SER A 138 -36.11 31.11 -19.54
CA SER A 138 -34.68 31.08 -19.84
C SER A 138 -33.86 31.68 -18.71
N SER A 139 -34.30 32.80 -18.12
CA SER A 139 -33.62 33.41 -16.98
C SER A 139 -33.64 32.52 -15.73
N LYS A 140 -34.79 31.89 -15.43
CA LYS A 140 -34.94 30.94 -14.31
C LYS A 140 -34.05 29.72 -14.51
N LEU A 141 -34.01 29.18 -15.74
CA LEU A 141 -33.16 28.04 -16.09
C LEU A 141 -31.68 28.39 -15.98
N ALA A 142 -31.27 29.56 -16.49
CA ALA A 142 -29.89 30.03 -16.39
C ALA A 142 -29.46 30.22 -14.93
N PHE A 143 -30.33 30.75 -14.08
CA PHE A 143 -30.08 30.87 -12.64
C PHE A 143 -29.90 29.51 -11.97
N GLU A 144 -30.79 28.54 -12.22
CA GLU A 144 -30.67 27.19 -11.64
C GLU A 144 -29.42 26.44 -12.17
N GLN A 145 -29.07 26.60 -13.45
CA GLN A 145 -27.83 26.04 -14.00
C GLN A 145 -26.59 26.65 -13.33
N ALA A 146 -26.57 27.97 -13.11
CA ALA A 146 -25.49 28.64 -12.40
C ALA A 146 -25.40 28.17 -10.94
N ARG A 147 -26.55 28.01 -10.26
CA ARG A 147 -26.65 27.48 -8.91
C ARG A 147 -26.09 26.06 -8.81
N GLN A 148 -26.51 25.15 -9.69
CA GLN A 148 -26.00 23.78 -9.72
C GLN A 148 -24.49 23.74 -9.98
N THR A 149 -24.00 24.56 -10.90
CA THR A 149 -22.57 24.64 -11.22
C THR A 149 -21.75 25.15 -10.04
N ALA A 150 -22.26 26.16 -9.32
CA ALA A 150 -21.59 26.73 -8.15
C ALA A 150 -21.56 25.76 -6.95
N LEU A 151 -22.64 25.00 -6.70
CA LEU A 151 -22.74 24.10 -5.55
C LEU A 151 -22.11 22.73 -5.80
N ARG A 152 -22.01 22.27 -7.05
CA ARG A 152 -21.52 20.93 -7.43
C ARG A 152 -20.20 20.51 -6.77
N PRO A 153 -19.16 21.36 -6.63
CA PRO A 153 -17.90 20.98 -5.99
C PRO A 153 -18.04 20.65 -4.49
N TYR A 154 -19.06 21.20 -3.84
CA TYR A 154 -19.25 21.12 -2.38
C TYR A 154 -20.37 20.16 -1.99
N LEU A 155 -21.16 19.68 -2.94
CA LEU A 155 -22.35 18.88 -2.69
C LEU A 155 -22.01 17.55 -2.01
N VAL A 156 -22.77 17.18 -0.98
CA VAL A 156 -22.73 15.88 -0.32
C VAL A 156 -23.98 15.09 -0.75
N PRO A 157 -23.89 14.27 -1.81
CA PRO A 157 -25.07 13.68 -2.45
C PRO A 157 -25.70 12.53 -1.67
N LYS A 158 -24.95 11.92 -0.74
CA LYS A 158 -25.38 10.71 -0.04
C LYS A 158 -24.81 10.63 1.36
N VAL A 159 -25.63 10.12 2.27
CA VAL A 159 -25.21 9.69 3.60
C VAL A 159 -24.65 8.26 3.53
N ARG A 160 -23.65 7.95 4.35
CA ARG A 160 -23.23 6.56 4.57
C ARG A 160 -24.16 5.90 5.61
N ARG A 161 -23.85 4.67 6.03
CA ARG A 161 -24.64 3.99 7.07
C ARG A 161 -24.60 4.79 8.38
N GLY A 162 -25.65 4.65 9.19
CA GLY A 162 -25.76 5.24 10.52
C GLY A 162 -24.70 4.74 11.51
N ILE A 163 -24.74 5.26 12.74
CA ILE A 163 -23.80 4.87 13.80
C ILE A 163 -23.92 3.37 14.12
N VAL A 164 -22.84 2.64 13.89
CA VAL A 164 -22.74 1.19 14.14
C VAL A 164 -22.26 0.95 15.58
N GLY A 165 -22.90 0.00 16.26
CA GLY A 165 -22.56 -0.39 17.63
C GLY A 165 -23.74 -0.39 18.61
N SER A 166 -23.58 -1.10 19.71
CA SER A 166 -24.56 -1.23 20.80
C SER A 166 -24.08 -0.64 22.12
N SER A 167 -22.87 -0.09 22.18
CA SER A 167 -22.35 0.56 23.39
C SER A 167 -23.23 1.73 23.83
N ARG A 168 -23.20 2.05 25.12
CA ARG A 168 -23.85 3.24 25.68
C ARG A 168 -23.49 4.53 24.90
N TYR A 169 -22.26 4.60 24.39
CA TYR A 169 -21.78 5.74 23.61
C TYR A 169 -22.41 5.80 22.21
N ALA A 170 -22.57 4.65 21.55
CA ALA A 170 -23.25 4.57 20.25
C ALA A 170 -24.75 4.87 20.37
N VAL A 171 -25.41 4.38 21.42
CA VAL A 171 -26.83 4.66 21.71
C VAL A 171 -27.04 6.15 21.97
N ARG A 172 -26.22 6.75 22.85
CA ARG A 172 -26.28 8.19 23.14
C ARG A 172 -26.05 9.03 21.89
N LEU A 173 -25.04 8.70 21.08
CA LEU A 173 -24.74 9.42 19.84
C LEU A 173 -25.92 9.36 18.85
N ARG A 174 -26.61 8.22 18.72
CA ARG A 174 -27.84 8.12 17.91
C ARG A 174 -28.97 8.99 18.45
N SER A 175 -29.15 9.05 19.77
CA SER A 175 -30.14 9.94 20.38
C SER A 175 -29.81 11.41 20.13
N ASP A 176 -28.54 11.80 20.23
CA ASP A 176 -28.11 13.19 20.04
C ASP A 176 -28.27 13.62 18.57
N ILE A 177 -27.96 12.73 17.62
CA ILE A 177 -28.22 12.95 16.18
C ILE A 177 -29.73 13.14 15.92
N LYS A 178 -30.59 12.29 16.50
CA LYS A 178 -32.04 12.39 16.32
C LYS A 178 -32.61 13.69 16.88
N LYS A 179 -32.12 14.13 18.04
CA LYS A 179 -32.49 15.43 18.64
C LYS A 179 -32.02 16.61 17.80
N ALA A 180 -30.78 16.56 17.29
CA ALA A 180 -30.29 17.59 16.39
C ALA A 180 -31.09 17.63 15.09
N ALA A 181 -31.58 16.48 14.59
CA ALA A 181 -32.37 16.43 13.35
C ALA A 181 -33.79 17.02 13.49
N SER A 182 -34.34 17.13 14.72
CA SER A 182 -35.73 17.61 14.92
C SER A 182 -35.91 19.13 14.82
N ASP A 183 -34.82 19.91 14.85
CA ASP A 183 -34.87 21.36 14.66
C ASP A 183 -33.77 21.84 13.69
N ARG A 184 -33.84 23.12 13.32
CA ARG A 184 -32.88 23.78 12.41
C ARG A 184 -31.78 24.57 13.15
N ARG A 185 -31.61 24.38 14.46
CA ARG A 185 -30.61 25.14 15.21
C ARG A 185 -29.19 24.74 14.78
N PRO A 186 -28.20 25.66 14.90
CA PRO A 186 -26.81 25.35 14.58
C PRO A 186 -26.27 24.18 15.42
N VAL A 187 -25.49 23.31 14.79
CA VAL A 187 -24.93 22.11 15.42
C VAL A 187 -23.40 22.15 15.39
N VAL A 188 -22.75 21.82 16.50
CA VAL A 188 -21.30 21.55 16.54
C VAL A 188 -21.03 20.08 16.83
N ILE A 189 -20.14 19.49 16.04
CA ILE A 189 -19.69 18.10 16.16
C ILE A 189 -18.21 18.10 16.54
N LEU A 190 -17.93 17.75 17.79
CA LEU A 190 -16.59 17.73 18.36
C LEU A 190 -16.07 16.29 18.41
N GLY A 191 -14.85 16.05 17.94
CA GLY A 191 -14.20 14.76 18.14
C GLY A 191 -12.85 14.66 17.43
N GLU A 192 -12.04 13.70 17.87
CA GLU A 192 -10.72 13.40 17.30
C GLU A 192 -10.74 13.13 15.78
N PRO A 193 -9.56 13.22 15.12
CA PRO A 193 -9.41 12.83 13.72
C PRO A 193 -9.92 11.42 13.44
N GLY A 194 -10.56 11.25 12.27
CA GLY A 194 -10.97 9.93 11.80
C GLY A 194 -12.24 9.35 12.42
N LEU A 195 -13.06 10.15 13.11
CA LEU A 195 -14.34 9.71 13.71
C LEU A 195 -15.56 9.80 12.77
N GLY A 196 -15.39 10.20 11.51
CA GLY A 196 -16.50 10.32 10.56
C GLY A 196 -17.50 11.44 10.90
N LYS A 197 -17.00 12.56 11.41
CA LYS A 197 -17.81 13.73 11.82
C LYS A 197 -18.64 14.30 10.65
N ASP A 198 -18.11 14.21 9.44
CA ASP A 198 -18.77 14.57 8.19
C ASP A 198 -20.01 13.72 7.91
N ASN A 199 -19.91 12.41 8.11
CA ASN A 199 -21.07 11.52 7.98
C ASN A 199 -22.11 11.78 9.08
N ILE A 200 -21.69 12.20 10.28
CA ILE A 200 -22.61 12.57 11.36
C ILE A 200 -23.42 13.81 10.96
N ALA A 201 -22.79 14.84 10.39
CA ALA A 201 -23.50 16.01 9.87
C ALA A 201 -24.50 15.61 8.77
N ALA A 202 -24.08 14.73 7.85
CA ALA A 202 -24.97 14.19 6.82
C ALA A 202 -26.16 13.43 7.42
N LEU A 203 -25.96 12.60 8.45
CA LEU A 203 -27.04 11.88 9.14
C LEU A 203 -28.07 12.82 9.77
N ILE A 204 -27.63 13.98 10.29
CA ILE A 204 -28.54 14.98 10.85
C ILE A 204 -29.36 15.63 9.72
N HIS A 205 -28.72 16.04 8.63
CA HIS A 205 -29.40 16.67 7.51
C HIS A 205 -30.42 15.73 6.83
N PHE A 206 -29.98 14.54 6.41
CA PHE A 206 -30.87 13.57 5.74
C PHE A 206 -31.92 12.95 6.68
N GLY A 207 -31.74 13.08 8.00
CA GLY A 207 -32.72 12.71 9.02
C GLY A 207 -33.73 13.82 9.36
N SER A 208 -33.58 15.03 8.81
CA SER A 208 -34.44 16.19 9.09
C SER A 208 -35.57 16.36 8.06
N SER A 209 -36.44 17.35 8.27
CA SER A 209 -37.47 17.75 7.29
C SER A 209 -36.87 18.24 5.96
N ASP A 210 -35.61 18.69 5.99
CA ASP A 210 -34.94 19.35 4.86
C ASP A 210 -34.09 18.38 4.04
N ARG A 211 -34.33 17.08 4.14
CA ARG A 211 -33.56 16.02 3.45
C ARG A 211 -33.52 16.14 1.91
N HIS A 212 -34.45 16.91 1.34
CA HIS A 212 -34.54 17.14 -0.11
C HIS A 212 -33.80 18.41 -0.55
N GLU A 213 -33.36 19.24 0.41
CA GLU A 213 -32.55 20.43 0.15
C GLU A 213 -31.07 20.06 0.01
N PRO A 214 -30.24 20.90 -0.64
CA PRO A 214 -28.82 20.62 -0.79
C PRO A 214 -28.07 20.67 0.55
N LEU A 215 -27.20 19.68 0.76
CA LEU A 215 -26.14 19.69 1.78
C LEU A 215 -24.81 19.97 1.09
N ILE A 216 -24.12 21.04 1.50
CA ILE A 216 -22.77 21.35 1.03
C ILE A 216 -21.76 21.25 2.17
N LYS A 217 -20.57 20.73 1.87
CA LYS A 217 -19.42 20.67 2.77
C LYS A 217 -18.31 21.57 2.25
N VAL A 218 -17.90 22.50 3.10
CA VAL A 218 -16.77 23.40 2.84
C VAL A 218 -15.72 23.15 3.91
N ASN A 219 -14.48 22.84 3.50
CA ASN A 219 -13.38 22.73 4.45
C ASN A 219 -12.82 24.13 4.75
N CYS A 220 -12.64 24.44 6.04
CA CYS A 220 -12.28 25.80 6.45
C CYS A 220 -10.88 26.23 5.99
N ASP A 221 -9.96 25.28 5.80
CA ASP A 221 -8.61 25.49 5.25
C ASP A 221 -8.62 25.95 3.78
N THR A 222 -9.71 25.70 3.06
CA THR A 222 -9.87 26.14 1.65
C THR A 222 -10.53 27.51 1.51
N LEU A 223 -11.01 28.11 2.60
CA LEU A 223 -11.67 29.42 2.57
C LEU A 223 -10.66 30.55 2.46
N GLN A 224 -10.89 31.47 1.53
CA GLN A 224 -10.11 32.70 1.44
C GLN A 224 -10.44 33.63 2.61
N SER A 225 -9.43 34.31 3.19
CA SER A 225 -9.61 35.33 4.22
C SER A 225 -10.52 36.48 3.81
N SER A 226 -10.70 36.71 2.49
CA SER A 226 -11.65 37.68 1.96
C SER A 226 -13.10 37.34 2.31
N GLY A 227 -13.43 36.05 2.42
CA GLY A 227 -14.78 35.52 2.63
C GLY A 227 -15.67 35.52 1.39
N ALA A 228 -15.12 35.84 0.20
CA ALA A 228 -15.90 36.06 -1.02
C ALA A 228 -16.68 34.82 -1.44
N ASP A 229 -16.14 33.63 -1.18
CA ASP A 229 -16.78 32.37 -1.51
C ASP A 229 -18.04 32.13 -0.66
N LEU A 230 -18.01 32.48 0.64
CA LEU A 230 -19.12 32.21 1.55
C LEU A 230 -20.23 33.27 1.47
N PHE A 231 -19.82 34.54 1.49
CA PHE A 231 -20.71 35.71 1.61
C PHE A 231 -20.97 36.43 0.27
N GLY A 232 -20.23 36.10 -0.80
CA GLY A 232 -20.38 36.74 -2.11
C GLY A 232 -19.80 38.16 -2.18
N ARG A 233 -19.92 38.78 -3.37
CA ARG A 233 -19.51 40.18 -3.61
C ARG A 233 -20.69 41.04 -4.06
N VAL A 234 -20.71 42.31 -3.65
CA VAL A 234 -21.71 43.29 -4.11
C VAL A 234 -21.57 43.49 -5.62
N GLY A 235 -22.66 43.35 -6.37
CA GLY A 235 -22.66 43.47 -7.84
C GLY A 235 -21.89 42.38 -8.59
N GLY A 236 -21.43 41.33 -7.88
CA GLY A 236 -20.64 40.24 -8.43
C GLY A 236 -21.32 38.87 -8.30
N LYS A 237 -20.51 37.81 -8.27
CA LYS A 237 -21.03 36.45 -8.07
C LYS A 237 -21.65 36.29 -6.67
N PRO A 238 -22.85 35.70 -6.56
CA PRO A 238 -23.46 35.34 -5.27
C PRO A 238 -22.57 34.38 -4.48
N GLY A 239 -22.63 34.49 -3.16
CA GLY A 239 -21.92 33.59 -2.24
C GLY A 239 -22.60 32.25 -2.08
N LEU A 240 -21.89 31.28 -1.49
CA LEU A 240 -22.43 29.94 -1.22
C LEU A 240 -23.69 29.98 -0.35
N LEU A 241 -23.80 30.90 0.61
CA LEU A 241 -25.01 31.05 1.45
C LEU A 241 -26.24 31.44 0.63
N GLU A 242 -26.06 32.26 -0.41
CA GLU A 242 -27.14 32.69 -1.30
C GLU A 242 -27.54 31.57 -2.26
N TRP A 243 -26.56 30.91 -2.88
CA TRP A 243 -26.82 29.76 -3.75
C TRP A 243 -27.50 28.60 -3.03
N LEU A 244 -27.16 28.38 -1.76
CA LEU A 244 -27.68 27.28 -0.96
C LEU A 244 -29.15 27.47 -0.57
N GLY A 245 -29.60 28.71 -0.35
CA GLY A 245 -30.95 29.02 0.11
C GLY A 245 -31.30 28.31 1.41
N ARG A 246 -32.33 27.46 1.38
CA ARG A 246 -32.86 26.74 2.55
C ARG A 246 -32.09 25.47 2.94
N GLY A 247 -31.00 25.16 2.23
CA GLY A 247 -30.15 23.98 2.45
C GLY A 247 -29.29 24.03 3.72
N THR A 248 -28.31 23.13 3.79
CA THR A 248 -27.40 22.99 4.94
C THR A 248 -25.94 23.21 4.54
N LEU A 249 -25.27 24.12 5.25
CA LEU A 249 -23.84 24.41 5.12
C LEU A 249 -23.08 23.72 6.25
N MET A 250 -22.23 22.76 5.89
CA MET A 250 -21.29 22.12 6.80
C MET A 250 -19.90 22.76 6.67
N LEU A 251 -19.43 23.41 7.73
CA LEU A 251 -18.07 23.90 7.88
C LEU A 251 -17.19 22.83 8.54
N ASN A 252 -16.31 22.23 7.76
CA ASN A 252 -15.42 21.17 8.20
C ASN A 252 -14.10 21.74 8.74
N ASN A 253 -13.58 21.18 9.83
CA ASN A 253 -12.33 21.63 10.47
C ASN A 253 -12.33 23.11 10.92
N MET A 254 -13.28 23.48 11.77
CA MET A 254 -13.45 24.84 12.26
C MET A 254 -12.21 25.44 12.94
N GLN A 255 -11.29 24.60 13.43
CA GLN A 255 -10.00 25.07 13.96
C GLN A 255 -9.11 25.79 12.95
N ASP A 256 -9.33 25.55 11.64
CA ASP A 256 -8.57 26.14 10.54
C ASP A 256 -9.35 27.30 9.88
N PHE A 257 -10.40 27.80 10.53
CA PHE A 257 -11.23 28.88 10.01
C PHE A 257 -10.50 30.24 10.07
N PRO A 258 -10.52 31.05 8.99
CA PRO A 258 -9.87 32.36 8.96
C PRO A 258 -10.41 33.28 10.06
N ILE A 259 -9.51 33.86 10.87
CA ILE A 259 -9.88 34.68 12.02
C ILE A 259 -10.59 35.98 11.60
N GLU A 260 -10.29 36.49 10.40
CA GLU A 260 -10.91 37.68 9.82
C GLU A 260 -12.41 37.49 9.56
N LEU A 261 -12.85 36.25 9.38
CA LEU A 261 -14.25 35.90 9.10
C LEU A 261 -15.03 35.51 10.37
N GLU A 262 -14.35 35.33 11.51
CA GLU A 262 -14.97 34.84 12.74
C GLU A 262 -16.10 35.76 13.21
N ALA A 263 -15.88 37.07 13.21
CA ALA A 263 -16.90 38.06 13.58
C ALA A 263 -18.13 38.02 12.66
N LYS A 264 -17.93 37.80 11.36
CA LYS A 264 -19.03 37.70 10.38
C LYS A 264 -19.84 36.42 10.57
N LEU A 265 -19.18 35.30 10.87
CA LEU A 265 -19.85 34.04 11.17
C LEU A 265 -20.65 34.13 12.48
N ILE A 266 -20.12 34.78 13.51
CA ILE A 266 -20.84 35.02 14.77
C ILE A 266 -22.12 35.82 14.50
N ARG A 267 -22.04 36.91 13.73
CA ARG A 267 -23.21 37.70 13.34
C ARG A 267 -24.25 36.85 12.58
N LEU A 268 -23.80 36.03 11.64
CA LEU A 268 -24.69 35.12 10.89
C LEU A 268 -25.41 34.13 11.82
N LEU A 269 -24.72 33.57 12.82
CA LEU A 269 -25.31 32.66 13.79
C LEU A 269 -26.26 33.37 14.78
N GLU A 270 -26.00 34.64 15.11
CA GLU A 270 -26.82 35.47 16.00
C GLU A 270 -28.12 35.94 15.35
N THR A 271 -28.03 36.56 14.16
CA THR A 271 -29.16 37.26 13.54
C THR A 271 -29.76 36.52 12.35
N GLY A 272 -29.04 35.53 11.80
CA GLY A 272 -29.39 34.91 10.52
C GLY A 272 -29.09 35.82 9.31
N GLU A 273 -28.32 36.90 9.51
CA GLU A 273 -28.02 37.89 8.48
C GLU A 273 -26.52 38.00 8.22
N TYR A 274 -26.16 38.34 6.98
CA TYR A 274 -24.78 38.59 6.58
C TYR A 274 -24.69 39.76 5.61
N THR A 275 -23.49 40.34 5.51
CA THR A 275 -23.19 41.42 4.57
C THR A 275 -22.22 40.89 3.50
N PRO A 276 -22.57 40.97 2.19
CA PRO A 276 -21.66 40.63 1.11
C PRO A 276 -20.39 41.49 1.14
N ILE A 277 -19.31 41.01 0.55
CA ILE A 277 -18.02 41.71 0.55
C ILE A 277 -18.04 42.83 -0.50
N GLY A 278 -17.78 44.06 -0.07
CA GLY A 278 -17.87 45.25 -0.90
C GLY A 278 -17.82 46.53 -0.06
N GLN A 279 -18.33 47.64 -0.61
CA GLN A 279 -18.37 48.94 0.06
C GLN A 279 -19.04 48.88 1.45
N PRO A 280 -18.67 49.79 2.38
CA PRO A 280 -19.13 49.76 3.77
C PRO A 280 -20.65 49.82 3.96
N ASP A 281 -21.40 50.37 2.99
CA ASP A 281 -22.87 50.46 3.00
C ASP A 281 -23.59 49.32 2.27
N ALA A 282 -22.95 48.15 2.15
CA ALA A 282 -23.56 46.98 1.50
C ALA A 282 -24.84 46.53 2.22
N THR A 283 -25.91 46.31 1.46
CA THR A 283 -27.20 45.86 1.96
C THR A 283 -27.10 44.51 2.69
N VAL A 284 -27.68 44.46 3.88
CA VAL A 284 -27.74 43.25 4.71
C VAL A 284 -28.67 42.23 4.05
N LYS A 285 -28.21 40.98 3.90
CA LYS A 285 -28.99 39.86 3.37
C LYS A 285 -29.30 38.87 4.47
N ARG A 286 -30.48 38.25 4.43
CA ARG A 286 -30.88 37.17 5.33
C ARG A 286 -30.55 35.81 4.72
N SER A 287 -30.00 34.89 5.52
CA SER A 287 -29.75 33.50 5.12
C SER A 287 -30.73 32.57 5.82
N GLU A 288 -31.33 31.66 5.06
CA GLU A 288 -32.14 30.56 5.60
C GLU A 288 -31.33 29.27 5.80
N ALA A 289 -30.04 29.28 5.47
CA ALA A 289 -29.20 28.11 5.49
C ALA A 289 -28.99 27.58 6.92
N ARG A 290 -29.12 26.28 7.08
CA ARG A 290 -28.78 25.61 8.34
C ARG A 290 -27.27 25.45 8.45
N ILE A 291 -26.68 25.86 9.57
CA ILE A 291 -25.23 25.80 9.78
C ILE A 291 -24.84 24.59 10.65
N MET A 292 -23.85 23.81 10.19
CA MET A 292 -23.25 22.72 10.95
C MET A 292 -21.72 22.88 10.98
N LEU A 293 -21.13 22.71 12.15
CA LEU A 293 -19.69 22.91 12.39
C LEU A 293 -19.07 21.59 12.84
N THR A 294 -17.85 21.29 12.39
CA THR A 294 -17.06 20.17 12.93
C THR A 294 -15.69 20.63 13.40
N THR A 295 -15.19 20.07 14.50
CA THR A 295 -13.90 20.47 15.08
C THR A 295 -13.22 19.33 15.85
N GLU A 296 -11.89 19.42 15.99
CA GLU A 296 -11.05 18.36 16.58
C GLU A 296 -10.42 18.70 17.93
N ARG A 297 -10.14 19.98 18.21
CA ARG A 297 -9.30 20.39 19.36
C ARG A 297 -10.09 21.06 20.48
N SER A 298 -11.00 21.95 20.14
CA SER A 298 -11.77 22.71 21.12
C SER A 298 -13.06 23.26 20.51
N LEU A 299 -14.07 23.47 21.35
CA LEU A 299 -15.24 24.26 20.96
C LEU A 299 -14.75 25.64 20.48
N PRO A 300 -15.15 26.10 19.28
CA PRO A 300 -14.77 27.43 18.79
C PRO A 300 -15.14 28.51 19.82
N LYS A 301 -14.39 29.62 19.91
CA LYS A 301 -14.70 30.74 20.82
C LYS A 301 -16.12 31.30 20.61
N ILE A 302 -16.71 31.01 19.45
CA ILE A 302 -18.11 31.21 19.05
C ILE A 302 -19.11 30.61 20.05
N ASP A 303 -18.75 29.58 20.81
CA ASP A 303 -19.62 28.93 21.82
C ASP A 303 -19.80 29.77 23.11
N ARG A 304 -19.03 30.85 23.30
CA ARG A 304 -19.12 31.71 24.50
C ARG A 304 -20.45 32.46 24.65
N LYS A 305 -21.30 32.49 23.63
CA LYS A 305 -22.58 33.21 23.61
C LYS A 305 -23.83 32.31 23.53
N SER A 306 -23.72 30.99 23.70
CA SER A 306 -24.85 30.04 23.60
C SER A 306 -25.60 30.03 22.25
N LEU A 307 -24.91 30.37 21.16
CA LEU A 307 -25.47 30.44 19.81
C LEU A 307 -25.67 29.07 19.14
N ILE A 308 -25.06 28.04 19.72
CA ILE A 308 -25.09 26.67 19.20
C ILE A 308 -26.18 25.90 19.94
N GLY A 309 -27.22 25.47 19.20
CA GLY A 309 -28.36 24.77 19.80
C GLY A 309 -28.04 23.33 20.20
N HIS A 310 -27.13 22.66 19.48
CA HIS A 310 -26.75 21.27 19.76
C HIS A 310 -25.23 21.08 19.73
N SER A 311 -24.69 20.48 20.80
CA SER A 311 -23.27 20.11 20.90
C SER A 311 -23.12 18.60 21.00
N ILE A 312 -22.59 17.98 19.95
CA ILE A 312 -22.42 16.53 19.84
C ILE A 312 -20.94 16.19 20.01
N LYS A 313 -20.60 15.57 21.13
CA LYS A 313 -19.26 15.04 21.39
C LYS A 313 -19.18 13.61 20.90
N VAL A 314 -18.38 13.38 19.87
CA VAL A 314 -18.12 12.05 19.29
C VAL A 314 -16.98 11.41 20.08
N PRO A 315 -17.23 10.36 20.87
CA PRO A 315 -16.20 9.75 21.68
C PRO A 315 -15.28 8.87 20.82
N PRO A 316 -13.98 8.83 21.15
CA PRO A 316 -12.98 8.11 20.37
C PRO A 316 -13.19 6.60 20.41
N LEU A 317 -12.65 5.89 19.42
CA LEU A 317 -12.85 4.45 19.27
C LEU A 317 -12.34 3.66 20.49
N ARG A 318 -11.24 4.11 21.11
CA ARG A 318 -10.65 3.49 22.32
C ARG A 318 -11.58 3.41 23.54
N VAL A 319 -12.58 4.30 23.66
CA VAL A 319 -13.55 4.23 24.77
C VAL A 319 -14.81 3.43 24.44
N ARG A 320 -14.99 3.08 23.16
CA ARG A 320 -16.11 2.26 22.65
C ARG A 320 -15.64 0.96 21.99
N LYS A 321 -14.65 0.31 22.61
CA LYS A 321 -14.05 -0.96 22.14
C LYS A 321 -15.07 -2.09 21.91
N ALA A 322 -16.19 -2.09 22.66
CA ALA A 322 -17.30 -3.03 22.46
C ALA A 322 -17.95 -2.94 21.06
N ASP A 323 -17.88 -1.78 20.41
CA ASP A 323 -18.48 -1.59 19.07
C ASP A 323 -17.58 -2.07 17.93
N ILE A 324 -16.29 -2.36 18.20
CA ILE A 324 -15.30 -2.70 17.16
C ILE A 324 -15.72 -3.94 16.37
N ALA A 325 -16.29 -4.96 17.01
CA ALA A 325 -16.74 -6.17 16.33
C ALA A 325 -17.84 -5.87 15.29
N ALA A 326 -18.82 -5.05 15.66
CA ALA A 326 -19.88 -4.62 14.76
C ALA A 326 -19.34 -3.74 13.61
N GLN A 327 -18.38 -2.85 13.92
CA GLN A 327 -17.71 -2.01 12.92
C GLN A 327 -16.91 -2.82 11.91
N VAL A 328 -16.13 -3.81 12.38
CA VAL A 328 -15.36 -4.72 11.53
C VAL A 328 -16.28 -5.45 10.56
N LYS A 329 -17.37 -6.05 11.04
CA LYS A 329 -18.36 -6.73 10.19
C LYS A 329 -18.97 -5.79 9.15
N TYR A 330 -19.28 -4.55 9.54
CA TYR A 330 -19.81 -3.55 8.63
C TYR A 330 -18.82 -3.17 7.52
N TYR A 331 -17.58 -2.81 7.87
CA TYR A 331 -16.58 -2.39 6.91
C TYR A 331 -16.17 -3.52 5.97
N LEU A 332 -16.01 -4.75 6.47
CA LEU A 332 -15.73 -5.91 5.62
C LEU A 332 -16.84 -6.13 4.59
N SER A 333 -18.11 -6.06 5.00
CA SER A 333 -19.25 -6.15 4.09
C SER A 333 -19.24 -5.02 3.03
N LEU A 334 -18.93 -3.79 3.43
CA LEU A 334 -18.88 -2.64 2.54
C LEU A 334 -17.76 -2.77 1.49
N ILE A 335 -16.55 -3.09 1.94
CA ILE A 335 -15.36 -3.22 1.09
C ILE A 335 -15.47 -4.44 0.17
N ALA A 336 -16.02 -5.54 0.67
CA ALA A 336 -16.24 -6.74 -0.13
C ALA A 336 -17.25 -6.49 -1.26
N ARG A 337 -18.37 -5.81 -0.96
CA ARG A 337 -19.38 -5.43 -1.95
C ARG A 337 -18.83 -4.49 -3.02
N SER A 338 -17.99 -3.52 -2.65
CA SER A 338 -17.38 -2.60 -3.63
C SER A 338 -16.39 -3.28 -4.57
N ARG A 339 -15.91 -4.47 -4.21
CA ARG A 339 -14.93 -5.25 -4.99
C ARG A 339 -15.51 -6.50 -5.66
N GLY A 340 -16.79 -6.81 -5.44
CA GLY A 340 -17.43 -8.02 -5.96
C GLY A 340 -16.90 -9.32 -5.36
N ILE A 341 -16.47 -9.31 -4.09
CA ILE A 341 -16.00 -10.50 -3.37
C ILE A 341 -16.90 -10.84 -2.18
N THR A 342 -16.84 -12.08 -1.69
CA THR A 342 -17.49 -12.49 -0.45
C THR A 342 -16.76 -11.88 0.75
N PRO A 343 -17.45 -11.29 1.75
CA PRO A 343 -16.80 -10.73 2.92
C PRO A 343 -16.12 -11.85 3.75
N PRO A 344 -14.82 -11.73 4.07
CA PRO A 344 -14.13 -12.72 4.89
C PRO A 344 -14.53 -12.60 6.36
N ASP A 345 -14.42 -13.70 7.10
CA ASP A 345 -14.55 -13.71 8.55
C ASP A 345 -13.25 -13.24 9.22
N VAL A 346 -13.32 -12.89 10.51
CA VAL A 346 -12.15 -12.47 11.31
C VAL A 346 -11.95 -13.45 12.45
N ALA A 347 -10.74 -13.97 12.59
CA ALA A 347 -10.41 -14.92 13.66
C ALA A 347 -10.64 -14.28 15.05
N PRO A 348 -11.12 -15.04 16.07
CA PRO A 348 -11.36 -14.53 17.41
C PRO A 348 -10.14 -13.87 18.06
N GLU A 349 -8.93 -14.37 17.80
CA GLU A 349 -7.65 -13.82 18.25
C GLU A 349 -7.41 -12.44 17.63
N ALA A 350 -7.63 -12.32 16.32
CA ALA A 350 -7.49 -11.08 15.57
C ALA A 350 -8.47 -10.01 16.08
N LEU A 351 -9.72 -10.41 16.33
CA LEU A 351 -10.74 -9.51 16.87
C LEU A 351 -10.40 -9.02 18.28
N ARG A 352 -9.95 -9.92 19.18
CA ARG A 352 -9.49 -9.55 20.52
C ARG A 352 -8.33 -8.55 20.46
N ARG A 353 -7.40 -8.75 19.54
CA ARG A 353 -6.25 -7.85 19.35
C ARG A 353 -6.64 -6.50 18.79
N LEU A 354 -7.57 -6.47 17.81
CA LEU A 354 -8.18 -5.23 17.33
C LEU A 354 -8.85 -4.49 18.50
N GLN A 355 -9.62 -5.18 19.34
CA GLN A 355 -10.23 -4.58 20.53
C GLN A 355 -9.19 -4.05 21.55
N GLY A 356 -8.03 -4.70 21.64
CA GLY A 356 -6.92 -4.27 22.49
C GLY A 356 -6.23 -2.98 22.04
N TYR A 357 -6.25 -2.68 20.74
CA TYR A 357 -5.58 -1.51 20.17
C TYR A 357 -6.37 -0.20 20.35
N ASP A 358 -5.66 0.92 20.48
CA ASP A 358 -6.27 2.21 20.83
C ASP A 358 -6.74 3.04 19.63
N PHE A 359 -6.32 2.70 18.41
CA PHE A 359 -6.69 3.40 17.16
C PHE A 359 -6.54 4.93 17.24
N PRO A 360 -5.31 5.47 17.23
CA PRO A 360 -5.09 6.92 17.18
C PRO A 360 -5.77 7.61 15.98
N GLY A 361 -5.98 6.91 14.87
CA GLY A 361 -6.75 7.40 13.70
C GLY A 361 -8.22 6.95 13.67
N ASN A 362 -8.73 6.42 14.79
CA ASN A 362 -10.13 6.04 15.02
C ASN A 362 -10.73 5.16 13.88
N LEU A 363 -11.92 5.52 13.37
CA LEU A 363 -12.63 4.73 12.36
C LEU A 363 -11.92 4.74 11.00
N ALA A 364 -11.25 5.85 10.65
CA ALA A 364 -10.47 5.95 9.42
C ALA A 364 -9.28 4.97 9.40
N GLU A 365 -8.59 4.82 10.53
CA GLU A 365 -7.52 3.83 10.69
C GLU A 365 -8.07 2.40 10.64
N LEU A 366 -9.20 2.13 11.31
CA LEU A 366 -9.85 0.82 11.27
C LEU A 366 -10.27 0.43 9.84
N GLU A 367 -10.94 1.34 9.12
CA GLU A 367 -11.35 1.13 7.72
C GLU A 367 -10.13 0.86 6.84
N GLY A 368 -9.06 1.64 6.99
CA GLY A 368 -7.81 1.45 6.27
C GLY A 368 -7.13 0.11 6.57
N LEU A 369 -7.10 -0.32 7.84
CA LEU A 369 -6.57 -1.63 8.25
C LEU A 369 -7.33 -2.78 7.61
N LEU A 370 -8.66 -2.73 7.63
CA LEU A 370 -9.51 -3.78 7.05
C LEU A 370 -9.41 -3.80 5.52
N ALA A 371 -9.38 -2.63 4.87
CA ALA A 371 -9.19 -2.53 3.43
C ALA A 371 -7.85 -3.13 2.98
N ARG A 372 -6.77 -2.92 3.76
CA ARG A 372 -5.47 -3.55 3.51
C ARG A 372 -5.50 -5.05 3.75
N ALA A 373 -6.11 -5.51 4.84
CA ALA A 373 -6.22 -6.93 5.17
C ALA A 373 -6.88 -7.72 4.03
N ILE A 374 -7.96 -7.18 3.46
CA ILE A 374 -8.63 -7.77 2.28
C ILE A 374 -7.72 -7.80 1.05
N VAL A 375 -6.89 -6.78 0.81
CA VAL A 375 -5.92 -6.78 -0.32
C VAL A 375 -4.81 -7.82 -0.10
N GLN A 376 -4.30 -7.93 1.12
CA GLN A 376 -3.15 -8.79 1.43
C GLN A 376 -3.50 -10.29 1.39
N CYS A 377 -4.74 -10.64 1.71
CA CYS A 377 -5.15 -12.03 1.86
C CYS A 377 -5.68 -12.71 0.59
N ASP A 378 -5.61 -12.08 -0.58
CA ASP A 378 -6.06 -12.57 -1.90
C ASP A 378 -6.94 -13.84 -1.88
N ARG A 379 -8.22 -13.66 -1.50
CA ARG A 379 -9.29 -14.69 -1.39
C ARG A 379 -9.30 -15.62 -0.16
N ALA A 380 -8.54 -15.35 0.90
CA ALA A 380 -8.67 -16.11 2.15
C ALA A 380 -10.06 -15.91 2.81
N ALA A 381 -10.67 -16.99 3.29
CA ALA A 381 -11.97 -16.95 3.95
C ALA A 381 -11.93 -16.31 5.35
N VAL A 382 -10.78 -16.32 6.02
CA VAL A 382 -10.60 -15.84 7.40
C VAL A 382 -9.36 -14.96 7.52
N LEU A 383 -9.51 -13.79 8.13
CA LEU A 383 -8.43 -12.85 8.44
C LEU A 383 -7.86 -13.16 9.85
N THR A 384 -6.59 -13.56 9.92
CA THR A 384 -5.87 -13.87 11.17
C THR A 384 -5.14 -12.66 11.75
N GLU A 385 -4.61 -12.76 12.98
CA GLU A 385 -3.97 -11.62 13.64
C GLU A 385 -2.72 -11.11 12.88
N GLU A 386 -2.01 -12.02 12.20
CA GLU A 386 -0.79 -11.75 11.43
C GLU A 386 -1.04 -10.82 10.23
N VAL A 387 -2.29 -10.79 9.75
CA VAL A 387 -2.75 -9.90 8.66
C VAL A 387 -2.88 -8.46 9.15
N PHE A 388 -3.35 -8.28 10.39
CA PHE A 388 -3.57 -6.95 10.96
C PHE A 388 -2.33 -6.40 11.66
N TRP A 389 -1.55 -7.29 12.28
CA TRP A 389 -0.44 -6.95 13.16
C TRP A 389 0.76 -7.82 12.83
N SER A 390 1.91 -7.21 12.56
CA SER A 390 3.17 -7.95 12.64
C SER A 390 3.42 -8.32 14.11
N ALA A 391 4.00 -9.49 14.35
CA ALA A 391 4.43 -9.91 15.68
C ALA A 391 5.18 -8.75 16.35
N SER A 392 4.61 -8.18 17.42
CA SER A 392 5.26 -7.10 18.15
C SER A 392 6.64 -7.58 18.56
N THR A 393 7.71 -6.92 18.10
CA THR A 393 9.07 -7.20 18.57
C THR A 393 9.10 -6.86 20.05
N ARG A 394 8.83 -7.85 20.90
CA ARG A 394 8.97 -7.75 22.35
C ARG A 394 10.41 -7.30 22.64
N SER A 395 10.52 -6.08 23.17
CA SER A 395 11.73 -5.37 23.56
C SER A 395 12.64 -4.87 22.42
N LYS A 396 12.81 -3.53 22.38
CA LYS A 396 14.02 -2.89 21.83
C LYS A 396 15.22 -3.26 22.72
N ARG A 397 15.73 -4.49 22.62
CA ARG A 397 17.04 -4.83 23.19
C ARG A 397 18.12 -4.30 22.24
N PHE A 398 19.03 -3.48 22.80
CA PHE A 398 20.27 -2.95 22.23
C PHE A 398 20.36 -2.94 20.69
N ARG A 399 19.78 -1.91 20.05
CA ARG A 399 20.03 -1.60 18.64
C ARG A 399 20.57 -0.18 18.52
N VAL A 400 21.74 -0.02 17.89
CA VAL A 400 22.38 1.30 17.67
C VAL A 400 22.45 1.59 16.17
N ASN A 401 21.78 2.66 15.72
CA ASN A 401 21.77 3.03 14.30
C ASN A 401 23.06 3.77 13.90
N LEU A 402 23.96 3.07 13.21
CA LEU A 402 25.24 3.57 12.73
C LEU A 402 25.10 4.76 11.76
N LEU A 403 24.02 4.82 10.99
CA LEU A 403 23.81 5.88 9.99
C LEU A 403 23.48 7.23 10.63
N ASN A 404 22.95 7.22 11.87
CA ASN A 404 22.70 8.44 12.63
C ASN A 404 23.98 8.90 13.35
N THR A 405 24.76 7.96 13.88
CA THR A 405 26.03 8.26 14.57
C THR A 405 27.12 8.75 13.62
N TYR A 406 27.19 8.20 12.40
CA TYR A 406 28.22 8.52 11.41
C TYR A 406 27.60 9.03 10.09
N PRO A 407 27.32 10.34 9.95
CA PRO A 407 26.70 10.91 8.75
C PRO A 407 27.52 10.70 7.47
N ARG A 408 28.87 10.72 7.56
CA ARG A 408 29.76 10.44 6.42
C ARG A 408 29.58 9.02 5.88
N LEU A 409 29.33 8.04 6.75
CA LEU A 409 29.03 6.66 6.35
C LEU A 409 27.73 6.62 5.55
N ARG A 410 26.68 7.31 6.00
CA ARG A 410 25.42 7.41 5.24
C ARG A 410 25.64 8.04 3.87
N GLN A 411 26.46 9.09 3.77
CA GLN A 411 26.77 9.73 2.49
C GLN A 411 27.52 8.77 1.54
N PHE A 412 28.53 8.07 2.05
CA PHE A 412 29.27 7.07 1.27
C PHE A 412 28.36 5.94 0.77
N LEU A 413 27.56 5.33 1.65
CA LEU A 413 26.65 4.23 1.29
C LEU A 413 25.51 4.64 0.34
N ARG A 414 25.19 5.94 0.27
CA ARG A 414 24.23 6.49 -0.69
C ARG A 414 24.86 6.86 -2.04
N SER A 415 26.17 7.05 -2.10
CA SER A 415 26.86 7.45 -3.32
C SER A 415 26.95 6.32 -4.35
N ASP A 416 27.25 6.67 -5.60
CA ASP A 416 27.48 5.69 -6.68
C ASP A 416 28.74 4.85 -6.47
N TRP A 417 29.61 5.25 -5.54
CA TRP A 417 30.75 4.41 -5.14
C TRP A 417 30.30 3.07 -4.57
N TRP A 418 29.21 3.06 -3.78
CA TRP A 418 28.69 1.85 -3.16
C TRP A 418 27.42 1.31 -3.83
N PRO A 419 27.37 0.06 -4.30
CA PRO A 419 28.50 -0.79 -4.67
C PRO A 419 28.94 -0.61 -6.15
N ASP A 420 28.24 0.21 -6.93
CA ASP A 420 28.32 0.18 -8.41
C ASP A 420 29.72 0.50 -8.96
N ARG A 421 30.39 1.59 -8.52
CA ARG A 421 31.76 1.86 -9.00
C ARG A 421 32.77 0.83 -8.52
N ILE A 422 32.63 0.26 -7.33
CA ILE A 422 33.50 -0.83 -6.86
C ILE A 422 33.32 -2.06 -7.76
N ASN A 423 32.08 -2.35 -8.15
CA ASN A 423 31.74 -3.50 -8.97
C ASN A 423 32.25 -3.35 -10.41
N TYR A 424 31.86 -2.28 -11.09
CA TYR A 424 32.19 -2.07 -12.50
C TYR A 424 33.61 -1.51 -12.70
N GLY A 425 34.15 -0.78 -11.73
CA GLY A 425 35.48 -0.17 -11.82
C GLY A 425 36.63 -1.08 -11.39
N PHE A 426 36.41 -1.94 -10.39
CA PHE A 426 37.47 -2.80 -9.82
C PHE A 426 37.15 -4.28 -9.94
N THR A 427 36.01 -4.72 -9.40
CA THR A 427 35.70 -6.15 -9.21
C THR A 427 35.59 -6.90 -10.54
N LEU A 428 34.93 -6.30 -11.55
CA LEU A 428 34.80 -6.86 -12.89
C LEU A 428 36.18 -7.18 -13.50
N THR A 429 37.08 -6.19 -13.52
CA THR A 429 38.41 -6.32 -14.11
C THR A 429 39.31 -7.26 -13.28
N ALA A 430 39.31 -7.11 -11.96
CA ALA A 430 40.13 -7.92 -11.07
C ALA A 430 39.79 -9.42 -11.20
N PHE A 431 38.50 -9.76 -11.29
CA PHE A 431 38.09 -11.15 -11.48
C PHE A 431 38.52 -11.72 -12.84
N ALA A 432 38.40 -10.93 -13.92
CA ALA A 432 38.90 -11.34 -15.25
C ALA A 432 40.39 -11.70 -15.20
N ILE A 433 41.19 -10.86 -14.52
CA ILE A 433 42.63 -11.07 -14.36
C ILE A 433 42.91 -12.34 -13.55
N VAL A 434 42.21 -12.56 -12.42
CA VAL A 434 42.39 -13.77 -11.61
C VAL A 434 42.07 -15.03 -12.41
N VAL A 435 40.97 -15.05 -13.17
CA VAL A 435 40.63 -16.20 -14.03
C VAL A 435 41.68 -16.40 -15.11
N ALA A 436 42.14 -15.34 -15.78
CA ALA A 436 43.19 -15.42 -16.78
C ALA A 436 44.51 -15.98 -16.20
N ILE A 437 44.89 -15.54 -15.00
CA ILE A 437 46.05 -16.08 -14.28
C ILE A 437 45.88 -17.58 -14.02
N LEU A 438 44.72 -18.03 -13.54
CA LEU A 438 44.51 -19.46 -13.27
C LEU A 438 44.64 -20.35 -14.52
N PHE A 439 44.32 -19.84 -15.72
CA PHE A 439 44.52 -20.56 -16.98
C PHE A 439 45.94 -20.49 -17.53
N LEU A 440 46.57 -19.31 -17.47
CA LEU A 440 47.81 -19.02 -18.20
C LEU A 440 49.06 -19.22 -17.35
N ALA A 441 48.95 -19.09 -16.03
CA ALA A 441 50.07 -19.24 -15.11
C ALA A 441 50.39 -20.73 -14.82
N PRO A 442 51.54 -21.00 -14.17
CA PRO A 442 51.88 -22.34 -13.69
C PRO A 442 50.74 -22.99 -12.91
N GLN A 443 50.55 -24.28 -13.09
CA GLN A 443 49.37 -24.98 -12.57
C GLN A 443 49.48 -25.43 -11.11
N SER A 444 50.65 -25.24 -10.50
CA SER A 444 50.93 -25.64 -9.12
C SER A 444 50.62 -24.54 -8.11
N ARG A 445 50.21 -24.93 -6.91
CA ARG A 445 49.78 -24.04 -5.82
C ARG A 445 50.87 -23.09 -5.30
N ASP A 446 52.11 -23.53 -5.30
CA ASP A 446 53.29 -22.79 -4.84
C ASP A 446 53.76 -21.70 -5.82
N SER A 447 53.28 -21.74 -7.06
CA SER A 447 53.68 -20.81 -8.13
C SER A 447 52.50 -20.10 -8.79
N ASN A 448 51.27 -20.24 -8.26
CA ASN A 448 50.08 -19.60 -8.81
C ASN A 448 49.40 -18.68 -7.78
N ILE A 449 49.50 -17.36 -7.97
CA ILE A 449 48.85 -16.36 -7.11
C ILE A 449 47.32 -16.46 -7.14
N GLY A 450 46.73 -16.92 -8.25
CA GLY A 450 45.29 -17.12 -8.37
C GLY A 450 44.77 -18.14 -7.35
N LEU A 451 45.48 -19.27 -7.20
CA LEU A 451 45.16 -20.28 -6.18
C LEU A 451 45.35 -19.71 -4.77
N ASN A 452 46.44 -18.97 -4.54
CA ASN A 452 46.70 -18.35 -3.24
C ASN A 452 45.61 -17.33 -2.83
N LEU A 453 45.20 -16.45 -3.74
CA LEU A 453 44.17 -15.44 -3.48
C LEU A 453 42.81 -16.09 -3.20
N PHE A 454 42.44 -17.11 -3.97
CA PHE A 454 41.13 -17.75 -3.87
C PHE A 454 41.02 -18.74 -2.70
N TRP A 455 42.04 -19.56 -2.45
CA TRP A 455 41.98 -20.60 -1.42
C TRP A 455 42.58 -20.17 -0.08
N ALA A 456 43.69 -19.43 -0.08
CA ALA A 456 44.37 -19.04 1.16
C ALA A 456 43.88 -17.70 1.73
N TRP A 457 43.61 -16.69 0.89
CA TRP A 457 43.16 -15.36 1.36
C TRP A 457 41.65 -15.25 1.57
N TRP A 458 40.86 -15.69 0.58
CA TRP A 458 39.41 -15.42 0.57
C TRP A 458 38.67 -16.10 1.73
N TRP A 459 38.94 -17.38 2.00
CA TRP A 459 38.26 -18.17 3.03
C TRP A 459 38.43 -17.61 4.46
N PRO A 460 39.64 -17.31 4.96
CA PRO A 460 39.79 -16.70 6.27
C PRO A 460 39.12 -15.32 6.37
N ILE A 461 39.27 -14.48 5.34
CA ILE A 461 38.70 -13.12 5.33
C ILE A 461 37.18 -13.17 5.40
N ILE A 462 36.54 -14.01 4.59
CA ILE A 462 35.08 -14.10 4.54
C ILE A 462 34.51 -14.69 5.85
N LEU A 463 35.15 -15.74 6.39
CA LEU A 463 34.71 -16.39 7.62
C LEU A 463 34.85 -15.49 8.84
N ILE A 464 35.96 -14.74 8.95
CA ILE A 464 36.15 -13.71 9.99
C ILE A 464 35.16 -12.56 9.80
N GLY A 465 34.83 -12.20 8.55
CA GLY A 465 33.91 -11.10 8.26
C GLY A 465 32.45 -11.38 8.63
N PHE A 466 31.98 -12.63 8.54
CA PHE A 466 30.55 -12.95 8.73
C PHE A 466 29.94 -12.49 10.07
N PRO A 467 30.56 -12.72 11.24
CA PRO A 467 30.04 -12.24 12.52
C PRO A 467 29.90 -10.72 12.61
N PHE A 468 30.65 -9.95 11.82
CA PHE A 468 30.63 -8.50 11.89
C PHE A 468 29.70 -7.89 10.84
N VAL A 469 29.94 -8.20 9.56
CA VAL A 469 29.31 -7.51 8.43
C VAL A 469 28.34 -8.40 7.64
N GLY A 470 28.14 -9.66 8.06
CA GLY A 470 27.19 -10.57 7.44
C GLY A 470 27.48 -10.79 5.95
N ARG A 471 26.47 -10.62 5.10
CA ARG A 471 26.52 -10.95 3.66
C ARG A 471 27.24 -9.91 2.78
N LEU A 472 28.16 -9.13 3.32
CA LEU A 472 28.75 -7.95 2.65
C LEU A 472 29.40 -8.29 1.30
N TRP A 473 30.07 -9.44 1.20
CA TRP A 473 30.65 -9.95 -0.05
C TRP A 473 29.66 -10.03 -1.21
N CYS A 474 28.38 -10.31 -0.93
CA CYS A 474 27.35 -10.39 -1.96
C CYS A 474 27.05 -9.02 -2.61
N ALA A 475 27.45 -7.90 -1.98
CA ALA A 475 27.37 -6.56 -2.57
C ALA A 475 28.36 -6.37 -3.71
N PHE A 476 29.55 -6.99 -3.60
CA PHE A 476 30.66 -6.91 -4.57
C PHE A 476 31.09 -8.28 -5.11
N CYS A 477 30.12 -9.17 -5.30
CA CYS A 477 30.36 -10.51 -5.80
C CYS A 477 30.71 -10.49 -7.30
N PRO A 478 31.88 -11.03 -7.71
CA PRO A 478 32.31 -11.00 -9.11
C PRO A 478 31.35 -11.77 -10.03
N PHE A 479 30.81 -12.91 -9.57
CA PHE A 479 29.93 -13.76 -10.37
C PHE A 479 28.67 -13.04 -10.86
N MET A 480 28.04 -12.25 -9.98
CA MET A 480 26.78 -11.58 -10.30
C MET A 480 26.98 -10.36 -11.21
N ILE A 481 28.14 -9.70 -11.14
CA ILE A 481 28.44 -8.52 -11.96
C ILE A 481 28.46 -8.90 -13.44
N TYR A 482 29.09 -10.04 -13.79
CA TYR A 482 29.05 -10.57 -15.16
C TYR A 482 27.63 -10.90 -15.61
N GLY A 483 26.78 -11.41 -14.71
CA GLY A 483 25.36 -11.64 -14.99
C GLY A 483 24.60 -10.35 -15.31
N GLU A 484 24.79 -9.29 -14.52
CA GLU A 484 24.17 -7.98 -14.75
C GLU A 484 24.68 -7.31 -16.03
N LEU A 485 25.99 -7.40 -16.30
CA LEU A 485 26.58 -6.90 -17.53
C LEU A 485 26.02 -7.62 -18.75
N ALA A 486 25.98 -8.96 -18.74
CA ALA A 486 25.43 -9.78 -19.81
C ALA A 486 23.93 -9.49 -20.03
N GLN A 487 23.16 -9.36 -18.96
CA GLN A 487 21.73 -8.99 -19.03
C GLN A 487 21.55 -7.60 -19.67
N THR A 488 22.34 -6.61 -19.25
CA THR A 488 22.27 -5.24 -19.78
C THR A 488 22.63 -5.19 -21.27
N ILE A 489 23.71 -5.87 -21.66
CA ILE A 489 24.14 -5.96 -23.06
C ILE A 489 23.08 -6.70 -23.89
N SER A 490 22.57 -7.83 -23.39
CA SER A 490 21.56 -8.64 -24.07
C SER A 490 20.27 -7.87 -24.30
N LEU A 491 19.76 -7.12 -23.31
CA LEU A 491 18.55 -6.31 -23.46
C LEU A 491 18.75 -5.11 -24.37
N LYS A 492 19.98 -4.57 -24.44
CA LYS A 492 20.34 -3.49 -25.37
C LYS A 492 20.40 -3.98 -26.81
N LEU A 493 20.90 -5.19 -27.05
CA LEU A 493 21.00 -5.79 -28.38
C LEU A 493 19.68 -6.44 -28.85
N TRP A 494 18.95 -7.08 -27.94
CA TRP A 494 17.67 -7.76 -28.18
C TRP A 494 16.64 -7.39 -27.10
N PRO A 495 15.84 -6.33 -27.32
CA PRO A 495 14.80 -5.92 -26.39
C PRO A 495 13.76 -7.02 -26.19
N ARG A 496 13.67 -7.55 -24.97
CA ARG A 496 12.70 -8.59 -24.58
C ARG A 496 12.28 -8.41 -23.12
N GLN A 497 11.14 -8.99 -22.76
CA GLN A 497 10.73 -9.07 -21.36
C GLN A 497 11.36 -10.29 -20.70
N LEU A 498 11.97 -10.09 -19.52
CA LEU A 498 12.55 -11.16 -18.72
C LEU A 498 11.46 -11.92 -17.94
N LEU A 499 11.72 -13.18 -17.61
CA LEU A 499 10.77 -13.99 -16.87
C LEU A 499 10.65 -13.51 -15.41
N PRO A 500 9.43 -13.41 -14.86
CA PRO A 500 9.23 -13.16 -13.44
C PRO A 500 9.65 -14.40 -12.62
N TRP A 501 9.89 -14.19 -11.32
CA TRP A 501 10.34 -15.29 -10.45
C TRP A 501 9.24 -16.33 -10.17
N PRO A 502 9.49 -17.64 -10.37
CA PRO A 502 8.58 -18.70 -9.95
C PRO A 502 8.65 -18.93 -8.44
N ARG A 503 8.20 -17.94 -7.65
CA ARG A 503 8.46 -17.85 -6.19
C ARG A 503 8.07 -19.10 -5.40
N GLN A 504 6.87 -19.65 -5.63
CA GLN A 504 6.41 -20.83 -4.89
C GLN A 504 7.32 -22.05 -5.09
N GLN A 505 7.74 -22.30 -6.33
CA GLN A 505 8.63 -23.43 -6.63
C GLN A 505 10.04 -23.15 -6.12
N ALA A 506 10.54 -21.91 -6.30
CA ALA A 506 11.87 -21.50 -5.87
C ALA A 506 12.03 -21.52 -4.34
N GLU A 507 11.01 -21.13 -3.58
CA GLU A 507 11.02 -21.21 -2.11
C GLU A 507 10.96 -22.67 -1.61
N ARG A 508 10.21 -23.54 -2.30
CA ARG A 508 10.10 -24.96 -1.95
C ARG A 508 11.39 -25.74 -2.24
N TRP A 509 12.00 -25.53 -3.40
CA TRP A 509 13.12 -26.34 -3.90
C TRP A 509 14.48 -25.67 -3.82
N GLY A 510 14.54 -24.33 -3.79
CA GLY A 510 15.81 -23.59 -3.84
C GLY A 510 16.78 -23.99 -2.72
N GLY A 511 16.29 -24.18 -1.49
CA GLY A 511 17.13 -24.66 -0.39
C GLY A 511 17.77 -26.03 -0.65
N TRP A 512 17.01 -26.97 -1.21
CA TRP A 512 17.51 -28.31 -1.54
C TRP A 512 18.46 -28.30 -2.73
N PHE A 513 18.20 -27.43 -3.71
CA PHE A 513 19.12 -27.20 -4.82
C PHE A 513 20.47 -26.66 -4.32
N LEU A 514 20.46 -25.68 -3.40
CA LEU A 514 21.67 -25.16 -2.78
C LEU A 514 22.45 -26.25 -2.04
N PHE A 515 21.77 -27.08 -1.26
CA PHE A 515 22.39 -28.22 -0.58
C PHE A 515 23.05 -29.18 -1.57
N GLY A 516 22.32 -29.62 -2.61
CA GLY A 516 22.84 -30.56 -3.60
C GLY A 516 24.02 -29.99 -4.39
N LEU A 517 23.92 -28.75 -4.86
CA LEU A 517 24.99 -28.10 -5.61
C LEU A 517 26.23 -27.88 -4.74
N PHE A 518 26.06 -27.48 -3.47
CA PHE A 518 27.20 -27.32 -2.55
C PHE A 518 27.86 -28.67 -2.25
N ALA A 519 27.08 -29.74 -2.06
CA ALA A 519 27.61 -31.09 -1.84
C ALA A 519 28.41 -31.59 -3.06
N LEU A 520 27.91 -31.35 -4.27
CA LEU A 520 28.63 -31.69 -5.50
C LEU A 520 29.96 -30.93 -5.63
N ILE A 521 29.98 -29.64 -5.25
CA ILE A 521 31.21 -28.85 -5.25
C ILE A 521 32.22 -29.40 -4.23
N LEU A 522 31.78 -29.73 -3.01
CA LEU A 522 32.66 -30.32 -1.99
C LEU A 522 33.23 -31.68 -2.42
N LEU A 523 32.40 -32.53 -3.04
CA LEU A 523 32.87 -33.82 -3.56
C LEU A 523 33.84 -33.63 -4.73
N TRP A 524 33.60 -32.67 -5.61
CA TRP A 524 34.55 -32.35 -6.68
C TRP A 524 35.86 -31.79 -6.12
N GLU A 525 35.77 -30.92 -5.11
CA GLU A 525 36.92 -30.34 -4.44
C GLU A 525 37.85 -31.41 -3.88
N GLU A 526 37.30 -32.38 -3.13
CA GLU A 526 38.07 -33.46 -2.52
C GLU A 526 38.55 -34.49 -3.56
N LEU A 527 37.67 -35.01 -4.41
CA LEU A 527 37.97 -36.16 -5.29
C LEU A 527 38.94 -35.82 -6.43
N TRP A 528 38.99 -34.57 -6.87
CA TRP A 528 39.90 -34.10 -7.93
C TRP A 528 41.01 -33.18 -7.42
N ASN A 529 41.13 -33.02 -6.10
CA ASN A 529 42.15 -32.16 -5.49
C ASN A 529 42.15 -30.73 -6.06
N LEU A 530 40.95 -30.15 -6.14
CA LEU A 530 40.68 -28.93 -6.90
C LEU A 530 41.46 -27.71 -6.37
N GLU A 531 41.75 -27.69 -5.07
CA GLU A 531 42.52 -26.66 -4.40
C GLU A 531 44.00 -26.57 -4.86
N ASN A 532 44.53 -27.64 -5.44
CA ASN A 532 45.93 -27.73 -5.84
C ASN A 532 46.14 -27.62 -7.37
N VAL A 533 45.06 -27.51 -8.15
CA VAL A 533 45.10 -27.46 -9.64
C VAL A 533 44.41 -26.19 -10.15
N ALA A 534 45.20 -25.26 -10.71
CA ALA A 534 44.70 -23.94 -11.10
C ALA A 534 43.61 -23.98 -12.18
N TYR A 535 43.77 -24.82 -13.21
CA TYR A 535 42.80 -25.01 -14.28
C TYR A 535 41.43 -25.47 -13.76
N LEU A 536 41.40 -26.44 -12.84
CA LEU A 536 40.15 -26.94 -12.26
C LEU A 536 39.46 -25.87 -11.42
N SER A 537 40.24 -25.11 -10.65
CA SER A 537 39.74 -23.93 -9.93
C SER A 537 39.16 -22.87 -10.89
N ALA A 538 39.81 -22.61 -12.04
CA ALA A 538 39.29 -21.69 -13.06
C ALA A 538 37.95 -22.18 -13.65
N CYS A 539 37.86 -23.47 -13.97
CA CYS A 539 36.65 -24.12 -14.45
C CYS A 539 35.49 -23.99 -13.45
N LEU A 540 35.75 -24.18 -12.14
CA LEU A 540 34.75 -23.98 -11.10
C LEU A 540 34.25 -22.53 -11.05
N LEU A 541 35.14 -21.55 -11.08
CA LEU A 541 34.78 -20.13 -11.08
C LEU A 541 33.97 -19.75 -12.32
N LEU A 542 34.35 -20.24 -13.50
CA LEU A 542 33.61 -20.03 -14.75
C LEU A 542 32.26 -20.74 -14.74
N LEU A 543 32.15 -21.95 -14.17
CA LEU A 543 30.88 -22.66 -14.05
C LEU A 543 29.88 -21.87 -13.19
N ILE A 544 30.31 -21.37 -12.03
CA ILE A 544 29.48 -20.54 -11.15
C ILE A 544 29.09 -19.23 -11.83
N THR A 545 30.04 -18.59 -12.53
CA THR A 545 29.80 -17.36 -13.31
C THR A 545 28.79 -17.62 -14.44
N SER A 546 28.93 -18.75 -15.14
CA SER A 546 28.03 -19.14 -16.23
C SER A 546 26.61 -19.36 -15.71
N GLY A 547 26.45 -20.01 -14.55
CA GLY A 547 25.17 -20.10 -13.85
C GLY A 547 24.57 -18.72 -13.57
N ALA A 548 25.36 -17.81 -12.99
CA ALA A 548 24.91 -16.43 -12.75
C ALA A 548 24.48 -15.72 -14.05
N VAL A 549 25.24 -15.85 -15.14
CA VAL A 549 24.93 -15.26 -16.45
C VAL A 549 23.67 -15.85 -17.05
N ILE A 550 23.55 -17.19 -17.13
CA ILE A 550 22.39 -17.87 -17.70
C ILE A 550 21.11 -17.42 -16.99
N PHE A 551 21.08 -17.46 -15.65
CA PHE A 551 19.89 -17.08 -14.90
C PHE A 551 19.60 -15.58 -14.94
N SER A 552 20.60 -14.72 -15.14
CA SER A 552 20.40 -13.28 -15.36
C SER A 552 19.85 -12.98 -16.76
N LEU A 553 20.19 -13.78 -17.76
CA LEU A 553 19.63 -13.65 -19.11
C LEU A 553 18.16 -14.13 -19.18
N LEU A 554 17.76 -15.04 -18.28
CA LEU A 554 16.41 -15.63 -18.25
C LEU A 554 15.44 -14.86 -17.35
N PHE A 555 15.85 -14.53 -16.13
CA PHE A 555 14.98 -13.96 -15.10
C PHE A 555 15.31 -12.50 -14.82
N GLU A 556 14.30 -11.75 -14.38
CA GLU A 556 14.49 -10.40 -13.87
C GLU A 556 15.33 -10.38 -12.58
N ARG A 557 16.11 -9.31 -12.37
CA ARG A 557 16.91 -9.07 -11.14
C ARG A 557 17.84 -10.26 -10.77
N ARG A 558 18.25 -10.37 -9.51
CA ARG A 558 19.25 -11.35 -9.02
C ARG A 558 18.60 -12.65 -8.51
N PHE A 559 17.93 -13.40 -9.39
CA PHE A 559 17.32 -14.70 -9.03
C PHE A 559 18.37 -15.71 -8.51
N TRP A 560 19.50 -15.82 -9.21
CA TRP A 560 20.62 -16.70 -8.85
C TRP A 560 21.10 -16.49 -7.41
N CYS A 561 21.32 -15.23 -7.01
CA CYS A 561 21.82 -14.87 -5.68
C CYS A 561 20.87 -15.28 -4.54
N ARG A 562 19.56 -15.39 -4.83
CA ARG A 562 18.55 -15.72 -3.83
C ARG A 562 18.36 -17.22 -3.67
N TYR A 563 18.27 -17.97 -4.76
CA TYR A 563 17.80 -19.36 -4.73
C TYR A 563 18.79 -20.42 -5.20
N LEU A 564 19.85 -20.05 -5.93
CA LEU A 564 20.69 -21.02 -6.64
C LEU A 564 22.18 -20.93 -6.34
N CYS A 565 22.67 -19.78 -5.87
CA CYS A 565 24.08 -19.58 -5.59
C CYS A 565 24.53 -20.34 -4.31
N PRO A 566 25.41 -21.36 -4.41
CA PRO A 566 25.82 -22.19 -3.28
C PRO A 566 26.58 -21.38 -2.22
N ILE A 567 27.56 -20.58 -2.66
CA ILE A 567 28.30 -19.62 -1.82
C ILE A 567 27.35 -18.60 -1.20
N GLY A 568 26.36 -18.13 -1.96
CA GLY A 568 25.28 -17.29 -1.44
C GLY A 568 24.58 -17.98 -0.27
N GLY A 569 24.09 -19.20 -0.46
CA GLY A 569 23.44 -20.02 0.57
C GLY A 569 24.24 -20.07 1.88
N MET A 570 25.51 -20.47 1.79
CA MET A 570 26.45 -20.47 2.92
C MET A 570 26.59 -19.08 3.57
N ASN A 571 26.88 -18.05 2.78
CA ASN A 571 27.02 -16.68 3.30
C ASN A 571 25.74 -16.22 4.02
N GLY A 572 24.56 -16.63 3.53
CA GLY A 572 23.27 -16.29 4.14
C GLY A 572 23.03 -16.99 5.47
N LEU A 573 23.52 -18.22 5.60
CA LEU A 573 23.46 -18.96 6.84
C LEU A 573 24.35 -18.31 7.91
N PHE A 574 25.64 -18.06 7.60
CA PHE A 574 26.55 -17.42 8.54
C PHE A 574 26.20 -15.95 8.84
N ALA A 575 25.59 -15.24 7.89
CA ALA A 575 25.11 -13.87 8.14
C ALA A 575 24.05 -13.78 9.24
N LYS A 576 23.38 -14.88 9.62
CA LYS A 576 22.46 -14.88 10.78
C LYS A 576 23.18 -14.58 12.11
N LEU A 577 24.48 -14.86 12.21
CA LEU A 577 25.30 -14.54 13.39
C LEU A 577 25.74 -13.06 13.46
N SER A 578 25.55 -12.29 12.37
CA SER A 578 26.12 -10.95 12.25
C SER A 578 25.58 -9.91 13.25
N ILE A 579 26.48 -9.03 13.69
CA ILE A 579 26.25 -7.89 14.58
C ILE A 579 25.66 -6.69 13.81
N VAL A 580 25.94 -6.56 12.51
CA VAL A 580 25.37 -5.49 11.67
C VAL A 580 24.12 -6.00 10.96
N GLU A 581 23.01 -5.27 11.05
CA GLU A 581 21.78 -5.53 10.29
C GLU A 581 21.34 -4.30 9.50
N LEU A 582 20.65 -4.52 8.39
CA LEU A 582 19.95 -3.47 7.67
C LEU A 582 18.44 -3.68 7.75
N ARG A 583 17.72 -2.74 8.37
CA ARG A 583 16.27 -2.82 8.61
C ARG A 583 15.62 -1.49 8.28
N ALA A 584 14.30 -1.47 8.17
CA ALA A 584 13.55 -0.21 8.07
C ALA A 584 12.55 -0.07 9.22
N GLN A 585 12.33 1.16 9.65
CA GLN A 585 11.33 1.48 10.67
C GLN A 585 9.93 1.20 10.12
N GLN A 586 9.35 0.06 10.52
CA GLN A 586 8.01 -0.37 10.06
C GLN A 586 6.97 0.73 10.25
N GLY A 587 6.98 1.45 11.37
CA GLY A 587 6.05 2.56 11.62
C GLY A 587 6.09 3.65 10.55
N ILE A 588 7.28 4.11 10.14
CA ILE A 588 7.43 5.09 9.05
C ILE A 588 7.03 4.48 7.71
N CYS A 589 7.43 3.23 7.46
CA CYS A 589 7.06 2.53 6.23
C CYS A 589 5.54 2.33 6.11
N SER A 590 4.83 2.04 7.20
CA SER A 590 3.39 1.78 7.18
C SER A 590 2.54 3.04 7.28
N ALA A 591 3.00 4.07 7.98
CA ALA A 591 2.25 5.30 8.22
C ALA A 591 2.48 6.36 7.13
N THR A 592 3.69 6.45 6.58
CA THR A 592 4.11 7.58 5.73
C THR A 592 4.42 7.16 4.29
N CYS A 593 4.94 5.95 4.07
CA CYS A 593 5.39 5.53 2.74
C CYS A 593 4.24 5.11 1.82
N THR A 594 4.13 5.76 0.67
CA THR A 594 3.15 5.42 -0.38
C THR A 594 3.80 4.83 -1.64
N THR A 595 5.13 4.94 -1.79
CA THR A 595 5.83 4.65 -3.06
C THR A 595 6.42 3.24 -3.12
N TYR A 596 6.89 2.70 -1.98
CA TYR A 596 7.57 1.39 -1.89
C TYR A 596 8.73 1.21 -2.89
N GLN A 597 9.39 2.31 -3.28
CA GLN A 597 10.48 2.32 -4.27
C GLN A 597 11.68 1.48 -3.84
N CYS A 598 11.94 1.36 -2.53
CA CYS A 598 12.97 0.46 -2.01
C CYS A 598 12.80 -1.02 -2.41
N TYR A 599 11.57 -1.45 -2.72
CA TYR A 599 11.27 -2.78 -3.22
C TYR A 599 10.99 -2.80 -4.72
N LYS A 600 10.11 -1.93 -5.22
CA LYS A 600 9.68 -1.95 -6.64
C LYS A 600 10.67 -1.28 -7.58
N GLY A 601 11.41 -0.28 -7.13
CA GLY A 601 12.10 0.68 -7.99
C GLY A 601 11.18 1.81 -8.42
N GLY A 602 11.76 2.87 -8.99
CA GLY A 602 11.03 4.01 -9.52
C GLY A 602 11.84 5.31 -9.51
N PRO A 603 11.26 6.41 -10.03
CA PRO A 603 11.93 7.70 -10.18
C PRO A 603 12.22 8.37 -8.84
N GLN A 604 13.14 9.33 -8.82
CA GLN A 604 13.47 10.11 -7.63
C GLN A 604 12.22 10.73 -6.97
N LYS A 605 12.04 10.55 -5.66
CA LYS A 605 10.95 11.15 -4.88
C LYS A 605 11.45 11.56 -3.50
N GLY A 606 11.13 12.79 -3.09
CA GLY A 606 11.63 13.34 -1.83
C GLY A 606 13.16 13.28 -1.79
N GLU A 607 13.71 12.74 -0.70
CA GLU A 607 15.16 12.51 -0.60
C GLU A 607 15.65 11.20 -1.24
N GLY A 608 14.74 10.32 -1.67
CA GLY A 608 15.08 9.04 -2.26
C GLY A 608 15.51 9.21 -3.72
N MET A 609 16.59 8.53 -4.11
CA MET A 609 17.17 8.52 -5.46
C MET A 609 16.39 7.59 -6.41
N GLU A 610 16.54 7.80 -7.71
CA GLU A 610 16.07 6.85 -8.71
C GLU A 610 16.80 5.50 -8.57
N THR A 611 16.05 4.41 -8.53
CA THR A 611 16.62 3.06 -8.38
C THR A 611 15.73 2.00 -9.04
N ASN A 612 16.33 0.85 -9.33
CA ASN A 612 15.61 -0.35 -9.82
C ASN A 612 14.97 -1.19 -8.68
N GLY A 613 14.97 -0.68 -7.44
CA GLY A 613 14.46 -1.39 -6.27
C GLY A 613 15.40 -2.50 -5.77
N CYS A 614 14.96 -3.29 -4.80
CA CYS A 614 15.80 -4.34 -4.21
C CYS A 614 16.16 -5.42 -5.25
N PRO A 615 17.45 -5.71 -5.49
CA PRO A 615 17.87 -6.66 -6.53
C PRO A 615 17.52 -8.12 -6.20
N VAL A 616 17.20 -8.43 -4.93
CA VAL A 616 16.82 -9.77 -4.47
C VAL A 616 15.38 -9.83 -3.94
N TYR A 617 14.53 -8.89 -4.36
CA TYR A 617 13.11 -8.81 -3.96
C TYR A 617 12.86 -8.88 -2.44
N SER A 618 13.67 -8.17 -1.67
CA SER A 618 13.53 -8.12 -0.21
C SER A 618 13.16 -6.71 0.23
N HIS A 619 11.99 -6.55 0.86
CA HIS A 619 11.59 -5.28 1.45
C HIS A 619 12.27 -5.10 2.82
N PRO A 620 12.99 -4.00 3.10
CA PRO A 620 13.80 -3.86 4.31
C PRO A 620 12.98 -3.90 5.61
N ALA A 621 11.70 -3.51 5.56
CA ALA A 621 10.79 -3.59 6.71
C ALA A 621 10.24 -5.02 6.97
N GLN A 622 10.38 -5.95 6.03
CA GLN A 622 9.88 -7.34 6.14
C GLN A 622 11.00 -8.35 6.38
N LEU A 623 12.26 -7.90 6.46
CA LEU A 623 13.39 -8.77 6.77
C LEU A 623 13.31 -9.28 8.21
N GLN A 624 13.16 -10.60 8.36
CA GLN A 624 13.21 -11.29 9.65
C GLN A 624 14.63 -11.59 10.09
N ASP A 625 15.52 -11.81 9.13
CA ASP A 625 16.92 -12.11 9.35
C ASP A 625 17.85 -11.51 8.28
N ASN A 626 19.16 -11.68 8.49
CA ASN A 626 20.19 -11.23 7.55
C ASN A 626 20.49 -12.22 6.41
N ARG A 627 19.79 -13.35 6.31
CA ARG A 627 20.00 -14.34 5.24
C ARG A 627 19.81 -13.71 3.88
N ASN A 628 18.80 -12.86 3.76
CA ASN A 628 18.24 -12.47 2.48
C ASN A 628 18.71 -11.10 1.99
N CYS A 629 19.38 -10.33 2.84
CA CYS A 629 19.95 -9.03 2.48
C CYS A 629 21.35 -9.20 1.88
N VAL A 630 21.60 -8.61 0.71
CA VAL A 630 22.93 -8.59 0.06
C VAL A 630 23.70 -7.29 0.30
N LEU A 631 23.21 -6.42 1.20
CA LEU A 631 23.86 -5.17 1.62
C LEU A 631 24.25 -4.21 0.47
N CYS A 632 23.50 -4.24 -0.64
CA CYS A 632 23.69 -3.32 -1.78
C CYS A 632 23.24 -1.88 -1.50
N MET A 633 22.60 -1.61 -0.35
CA MET A 633 22.08 -0.29 0.07
C MET A 633 21.07 0.36 -0.89
N THR A 634 20.57 -0.32 -1.92
CA THR A 634 19.57 0.24 -2.86
C THR A 634 18.31 0.72 -2.12
N CYS A 635 17.88 0.00 -1.09
CA CYS A 635 16.74 0.41 -0.27
C CYS A 635 17.02 1.69 0.54
N LEU A 636 18.26 1.89 1.00
CA LEU A 636 18.69 3.13 1.66
C LEU A 636 18.71 4.29 0.66
N LYS A 637 19.21 4.07 -0.56
CA LYS A 637 19.21 5.06 -1.65
C LYS A 637 17.78 5.45 -2.07
N ALA A 638 16.88 4.47 -2.17
CA ALA A 638 15.52 4.65 -2.68
C ALA A 638 14.51 5.23 -1.65
N CYS A 639 14.84 5.29 -0.36
CA CYS A 639 13.86 5.62 0.67
C CYS A 639 13.59 7.14 0.73
N PRO A 640 12.34 7.61 0.50
CA PRO A 640 12.01 9.04 0.55
C PRO A 640 11.88 9.60 1.98
N HIS A 641 11.81 8.73 3.00
CA HIS A 641 11.47 9.09 4.38
C HIS A 641 12.55 8.74 5.41
N ARG A 642 13.80 8.47 4.98
CA ARG A 642 14.91 8.06 5.85
C ARG A 642 14.59 6.89 6.81
N SER A 643 13.69 5.99 6.42
CA SER A 643 13.25 4.90 7.30
C SER A 643 14.27 3.76 7.44
N VAL A 644 15.21 3.64 6.49
CA VAL A 644 16.19 2.55 6.45
C VAL A 644 17.37 2.86 7.39
N GLU A 645 17.71 1.88 8.21
CA GLU A 645 18.72 1.95 9.26
C GLU A 645 19.75 0.83 9.09
N LEU A 646 21.01 1.14 9.43
CA LEU A 646 22.07 0.16 9.60
C LEU A 646 22.33 0.05 11.10
N ASN A 647 21.88 -1.03 11.73
CA ASN A 647 21.87 -1.19 13.17
C ASN A 647 22.97 -2.16 13.63
N LEU A 648 23.65 -1.83 14.73
CA LEU A 648 24.40 -2.79 15.53
C LEU A 648 23.46 -3.50 16.51
N ARG A 649 23.57 -4.82 16.63
CA ARG A 649 22.76 -5.69 17.49
C ARG A 649 23.62 -6.79 18.13
N PRO A 650 23.17 -7.42 19.23
CA PRO A 650 23.86 -8.60 19.76
C PRO A 650 23.96 -9.73 18.71
N PRO A 651 25.10 -10.46 18.65
CA PRO A 651 25.32 -11.49 17.65
C PRO A 651 24.27 -12.60 17.76
N GLY A 652 23.75 -13.04 16.61
CA GLY A 652 22.79 -14.15 16.54
C GLY A 652 21.40 -13.90 17.13
N ILE A 653 21.07 -12.69 17.61
CA ILE A 653 19.83 -12.37 18.36
C ILE A 653 18.55 -12.89 17.70
N GLU A 654 18.47 -12.86 16.37
CA GLU A 654 17.29 -13.29 15.62
C GLU A 654 17.01 -14.79 15.71
N LEU A 655 18.06 -15.61 15.88
CA LEU A 655 17.97 -17.07 15.92
C LEU A 655 17.07 -17.56 17.07
N TRP A 656 16.93 -16.79 18.14
CA TRP A 656 16.07 -17.13 19.29
C TRP A 656 14.91 -16.15 19.54
N THR A 657 14.70 -15.18 18.63
CA THR A 657 13.59 -14.22 18.74
C THR A 657 12.59 -14.27 17.59
N THR A 658 13.07 -14.33 16.35
CA THR A 658 12.25 -14.09 15.13
C THR A 658 12.49 -15.10 14.01
N HIS A 659 13.48 -15.98 14.18
CA HIS A 659 13.90 -16.94 13.16
C HIS A 659 12.86 -18.02 12.89
N THR A 660 12.79 -18.44 11.63
CA THR A 660 11.94 -19.53 11.13
C THR A 660 12.84 -20.65 10.61
N ALA A 661 12.76 -21.81 11.25
CA ALA A 661 13.61 -22.95 10.92
C ALA A 661 13.13 -23.65 9.63
N THR A 662 14.08 -24.05 8.78
CA THR A 662 13.78 -24.82 7.56
C THR A 662 14.70 -26.03 7.44
N ALA A 663 14.15 -27.17 7.00
CA ALA A 663 14.92 -28.41 6.87
C ALA A 663 16.12 -28.25 5.92
N ALA A 664 15.94 -27.57 4.79
CA ALA A 664 17.02 -27.39 3.82
C ALA A 664 18.18 -26.54 4.35
N GLU A 665 17.92 -25.52 5.17
CA GLU A 665 18.99 -24.76 5.83
C GLU A 665 19.75 -25.61 6.85
N VAL A 666 19.04 -26.42 7.63
CA VAL A 666 19.65 -27.32 8.61
C VAL A 666 20.52 -28.37 7.92
N SER A 667 20.05 -28.94 6.81
CA SER A 667 20.86 -29.86 6.00
C SER A 667 22.12 -29.18 5.46
N LEU A 668 22.02 -27.94 4.95
CA LEU A 668 23.18 -27.17 4.51
C LEU A 668 24.13 -26.85 5.67
N LEU A 669 23.62 -26.54 6.85
CA LEU A 669 24.41 -26.29 8.05
C LEU A 669 25.28 -27.51 8.39
N PHE A 670 24.69 -28.70 8.44
CA PHE A 670 25.44 -29.91 8.76
C PHE A 670 26.34 -30.40 7.62
N LEU A 671 25.98 -30.12 6.36
CA LEU A 671 26.88 -30.35 5.22
C LEU A 671 28.16 -29.53 5.34
N LEU A 672 28.03 -28.23 5.65
CA LEU A 672 29.17 -27.34 5.89
C LEU A 672 29.99 -27.78 7.11
N PHE A 673 29.33 -28.33 8.12
CA PHE A 673 30.02 -28.87 9.28
C PHE A 673 30.84 -30.13 8.92
N GLY A 674 30.25 -31.01 8.11
CA GLY A 674 30.91 -32.21 7.59
C GLY A 674 32.07 -31.90 6.65
N ALA A 675 32.05 -30.76 5.95
CA ALA A 675 33.16 -30.33 5.09
C ALA A 675 34.50 -30.24 5.85
N VAL A 676 34.47 -29.88 7.14
CA VAL A 676 35.69 -29.84 7.96
C VAL A 676 36.30 -31.23 8.16
N LEU A 677 35.47 -32.27 8.27
CA LEU A 677 35.92 -33.67 8.33
C LEU A 677 36.36 -34.16 6.96
N LEU A 678 35.67 -33.76 5.89
CA LEU A 678 36.00 -34.10 4.51
C LEU A 678 37.45 -33.69 4.20
N HIS A 679 37.79 -32.41 4.43
CA HIS A 679 39.15 -31.90 4.19
C HIS A 679 40.22 -32.42 5.15
N ARG A 680 39.85 -33.31 6.09
CA ARG A 680 40.77 -33.94 7.04
C ARG A 680 40.74 -35.47 6.94
N LEU A 681 40.19 -36.03 5.86
CA LEU A 681 40.13 -37.48 5.65
C LEU A 681 41.52 -38.14 5.69
N PRO A 682 42.58 -37.59 5.06
CA PRO A 682 43.91 -38.18 5.16
C PRO A 682 44.46 -38.18 6.60
N GLU A 683 44.24 -37.10 7.35
CA GLU A 683 44.64 -37.05 8.77
C GLU A 683 43.80 -37.99 9.65
N ILE A 684 42.53 -38.18 9.33
CA ILE A 684 41.67 -39.17 10.01
C ILE A 684 42.22 -40.58 9.78
N GLU A 685 42.58 -40.93 8.53
CA GLU A 685 43.18 -42.21 8.19
C GLU A 685 44.48 -42.44 8.99
N ALA A 686 45.37 -41.45 8.98
CA ALA A 686 46.66 -41.50 9.67
C ALA A 686 46.55 -41.54 11.20
N GLN A 687 45.69 -40.71 11.80
CA GLN A 687 45.59 -40.59 13.27
C GLN A 687 44.79 -41.73 13.92
N PHE A 688 43.80 -42.31 13.23
CA PHE A 688 42.99 -43.39 13.76
C PHE A 688 43.46 -44.78 13.30
N GLY A 689 44.46 -44.86 12.42
CA GLY A 689 45.02 -46.12 11.91
C GLY A 689 44.01 -46.92 11.10
N TRP A 690 43.05 -46.25 10.47
CA TRP A 690 42.06 -46.89 9.60
C TRP A 690 42.67 -47.11 8.21
N GLN A 691 42.31 -48.19 7.53
CA GLN A 691 42.64 -48.38 6.11
C GLN A 691 41.38 -48.04 5.31
N LEU A 692 41.18 -46.76 5.02
CA LEU A 692 39.97 -46.28 4.36
C LEU A 692 39.99 -46.53 2.85
N GLY A 693 41.15 -46.85 2.28
CA GLY A 693 41.28 -47.22 0.86
C GLY A 693 41.01 -46.04 -0.08
N LEU A 694 41.50 -44.85 0.29
CA LEU A 694 41.28 -43.59 -0.43
C LEU A 694 41.88 -43.58 -1.86
N GLU A 695 42.72 -44.57 -2.18
CA GLU A 695 43.28 -44.77 -3.53
C GLU A 695 42.21 -45.15 -4.57
N ASN A 696 41.13 -45.83 -4.15
CA ASN A 696 40.05 -46.20 -5.05
C ASN A 696 38.99 -45.10 -5.09
N PHE A 697 38.79 -44.50 -6.26
CA PHE A 697 37.83 -43.41 -6.47
C PHE A 697 36.42 -43.70 -5.91
N GLY A 698 35.90 -44.91 -6.10
CA GLY A 698 34.56 -45.27 -5.63
C GLY A 698 34.47 -45.37 -4.11
N VAL A 699 35.51 -45.91 -3.48
CA VAL A 699 35.62 -46.00 -2.02
C VAL A 699 35.82 -44.62 -1.41
N HIS A 700 36.72 -43.81 -1.99
CA HIS A 700 36.94 -42.43 -1.57
C HIS A 700 35.65 -41.63 -1.64
N ALA A 701 34.89 -41.70 -2.74
CA ALA A 701 33.59 -41.02 -2.85
C ALA A 701 32.60 -41.46 -1.77
N GLY A 702 32.54 -42.77 -1.46
CA GLY A 702 31.69 -43.31 -0.39
C GLY A 702 32.09 -42.80 1.00
N VAL A 703 33.39 -42.82 1.32
CA VAL A 703 33.94 -42.32 2.59
C VAL A 703 33.69 -40.81 2.73
N SER A 704 33.87 -40.05 1.66
CA SER A 704 33.57 -38.61 1.61
C SER A 704 32.10 -38.30 1.90
N MET A 705 31.17 -39.07 1.32
CA MET A 705 29.74 -38.94 1.64
C MET A 705 29.44 -39.25 3.10
N VAL A 706 30.09 -40.27 3.67
CA VAL A 706 29.95 -40.60 5.10
C VAL A 706 30.47 -39.45 5.95
N ALA A 707 31.68 -38.94 5.70
CA ALA A 707 32.29 -37.84 6.44
C ALA A 707 31.40 -36.58 6.46
N LEU A 708 30.79 -36.25 5.32
CA LEU A 708 29.85 -35.13 5.20
C LEU A 708 28.59 -35.30 6.08
N SER A 709 28.19 -36.54 6.38
CA SER A 709 26.99 -36.85 7.17
C SER A 709 27.23 -36.99 8.68
N VAL A 710 28.47 -37.23 9.11
CA VAL A 710 28.83 -37.57 10.50
C VAL A 710 28.36 -36.52 11.52
N PRO A 711 28.63 -35.20 11.37
CA PRO A 711 28.21 -34.23 12.37
C PRO A 711 26.69 -34.12 12.51
N GLY A 712 25.97 -34.26 11.39
CA GLY A 712 24.51 -34.31 11.38
C GLY A 712 23.97 -35.55 12.10
N ALA A 713 24.59 -36.71 11.88
CA ALA A 713 24.23 -37.95 12.56
C ALA A 713 24.46 -37.87 14.08
N ILE A 714 25.57 -37.27 14.51
CA ILE A 714 25.87 -37.04 15.94
C ILE A 714 24.80 -36.12 16.57
N ALA A 715 24.48 -35.00 15.92
CA ALA A 715 23.47 -34.05 16.43
C ALA A 715 22.05 -34.65 16.48
N LEU A 716 21.67 -35.46 15.49
CA LEU A 716 20.40 -36.19 15.46
C LEU A 716 20.34 -37.24 16.58
N THR A 717 21.43 -37.99 16.78
CA THR A 717 21.53 -38.99 17.86
C THR A 717 21.40 -38.32 19.22
N ALA A 718 22.08 -37.19 19.44
CA ALA A 718 21.93 -36.39 20.65
C ALA A 718 20.49 -35.91 20.87
N HIS A 719 19.77 -35.59 19.79
CA HIS A 719 18.35 -35.21 19.87
C HIS A 719 17.44 -36.40 20.18
N ALA A 720 17.72 -37.57 19.62
CA ALA A 720 17.00 -38.80 19.95
C ALA A 720 17.19 -39.17 21.42
N ILE A 721 18.43 -39.10 21.93
CA ILE A 721 18.74 -39.31 23.36
C ILE A 721 17.98 -38.31 24.23
N LEU A 722 17.97 -37.03 23.86
CA LEU A 722 17.21 -35.99 24.56
C LEU A 722 15.72 -36.33 24.67
N GLN A 723 15.10 -36.79 23.57
CA GLN A 723 13.69 -37.21 23.58
C GLN A 723 13.44 -38.46 24.43
N LEU A 724 14.37 -39.43 24.41
CA LEU A 724 14.28 -40.64 25.22
C LEU A 724 14.36 -40.31 26.72
N VAL A 725 15.29 -39.44 27.11
CA VAL A 725 15.45 -38.99 28.50
C VAL A 725 14.22 -38.23 28.99
N ASP A 726 13.65 -37.32 28.20
CA ASP A 726 12.41 -36.60 28.55
C ASP A 726 11.21 -37.56 28.66
N ARG A 727 11.11 -38.58 27.79
CA ARG A 727 10.05 -39.61 27.89
C ARG A 727 10.19 -40.48 29.13
N ALA A 728 11.41 -40.81 29.55
CA ALA A 728 11.69 -41.60 30.74
C ALA A 728 11.52 -40.81 32.05
N ALA A 729 11.53 -39.48 32.00
CA ALA A 729 11.35 -38.62 33.17
C ALA A 729 9.91 -38.69 33.73
N PRO A 730 9.73 -38.61 35.08
CA PRO A 730 8.40 -38.50 35.69
C PRO A 730 7.63 -37.31 35.15
N GLU A 731 6.29 -37.41 35.04
CA GLU A 731 5.45 -36.38 34.41
C GLU A 731 5.68 -34.96 34.94
N ARG A 732 5.96 -34.83 36.25
CA ARG A 732 6.23 -33.55 36.91
C ARG A 732 7.48 -32.82 36.36
N TYR A 733 8.42 -33.54 35.75
CA TYR A 733 9.69 -33.01 35.24
C TYR A 733 9.77 -32.99 33.70
N ARG A 734 8.71 -33.42 32.99
CA ARG A 734 8.68 -33.39 31.52
C ARG A 734 8.56 -31.95 31.02
N LEU A 735 9.51 -31.55 30.18
CA LEU A 735 9.59 -30.18 29.65
C LEU A 735 9.29 -30.09 28.16
N LYS A 736 9.18 -31.25 27.48
CA LYS A 736 9.00 -31.41 26.02
C LYS A 736 10.08 -30.67 25.23
N PRO A 737 11.10 -31.35 24.69
CA PRO A 737 12.18 -30.70 23.96
C PRO A 737 11.66 -29.96 22.73
N LYS A 738 12.32 -28.85 22.40
CA LYS A 738 12.06 -28.11 21.15
C LYS A 738 12.34 -28.99 19.92
N PRO A 739 11.66 -28.77 18.78
CA PRO A 739 11.93 -29.50 17.55
C PRO A 739 13.41 -29.42 17.15
N PHE A 740 13.98 -30.52 16.64
CA PHE A 740 15.38 -30.56 16.19
C PHE A 740 15.73 -29.42 15.22
N LEU A 741 14.80 -29.10 14.32
CA LEU A 741 14.99 -28.03 13.34
C LEU A 741 15.28 -26.67 13.99
N GLU A 742 14.69 -26.36 15.14
CA GLU A 742 15.01 -25.12 15.87
C GLU A 742 16.36 -25.23 16.58
N LEU A 743 16.60 -26.36 17.27
CA LEU A 743 17.82 -26.57 18.07
C LEU A 743 19.10 -26.69 17.23
N ALA A 744 19.00 -27.19 15.99
CA ALA A 744 20.14 -27.37 15.09
C ALA A 744 20.91 -26.08 14.81
N TYR A 745 20.25 -24.92 14.82
CA TYR A 745 20.91 -23.62 14.66
C TYR A 745 21.84 -23.28 15.82
N GLY A 746 21.71 -23.95 16.97
CA GLY A 746 22.66 -23.88 18.07
C GLY A 746 24.08 -24.27 17.68
N TYR A 747 24.25 -25.15 16.70
CA TYR A 747 25.56 -25.58 16.19
C TYR A 747 26.22 -24.56 15.24
N LEU A 748 25.50 -23.54 14.78
CA LEU A 748 25.99 -22.61 13.76
C LEU A 748 27.33 -21.90 14.11
N PRO A 749 27.57 -21.43 15.36
CA PRO A 749 28.87 -20.87 15.74
C PRO A 749 30.01 -21.89 15.69
N LEU A 750 29.71 -23.16 15.96
CA LEU A 750 30.69 -24.25 15.88
C LEU A 750 31.01 -24.64 14.45
N VAL A 751 30.01 -24.63 13.54
CA VAL A 751 30.25 -24.79 12.10
C VAL A 751 31.19 -23.69 11.61
N LEU A 752 30.87 -22.42 11.90
CA LEU A 752 31.70 -21.28 11.49
C LEU A 752 33.11 -21.36 12.07
N GLY A 753 33.23 -21.68 13.37
CA GLY A 753 34.51 -21.78 14.06
C GLY A 753 35.37 -22.94 13.58
N GLY A 754 34.75 -24.10 13.33
CA GLY A 754 35.44 -25.28 12.78
C GLY A 754 35.99 -25.00 11.39
N SER A 755 35.17 -24.41 10.51
CA SER A 755 35.62 -23.97 9.18
C SER A 755 36.74 -22.93 9.29
N LEU A 756 36.59 -21.92 10.16
CA LEU A 756 37.61 -20.89 10.35
C LEU A 756 38.92 -21.49 10.87
N ALA A 757 38.87 -22.38 11.88
CA ALA A 757 40.04 -23.05 12.42
C ALA A 757 40.76 -23.89 11.35
N HIS A 758 40.02 -24.56 10.46
CA HIS A 758 40.61 -25.28 9.34
C HIS A 758 41.37 -24.32 8.39
N TYR A 759 40.72 -23.26 7.91
CA TYR A 759 41.32 -22.33 6.94
C TYR A 759 42.36 -21.37 7.54
N LEU A 760 42.41 -21.21 8.87
CA LEU A 760 43.36 -20.31 9.52
C LEU A 760 44.81 -20.72 9.26
N ARG A 761 45.08 -22.02 9.17
CA ARG A 761 46.41 -22.54 8.79
C ARG A 761 46.81 -22.04 7.41
N LEU A 762 45.96 -22.24 6.39
CA LEU A 762 46.20 -21.77 5.02
C LEU A 762 46.40 -20.24 4.97
N GLY A 763 45.58 -19.50 5.71
CA GLY A 763 45.65 -18.03 5.79
C GLY A 763 46.90 -17.47 6.46
N LEU A 764 47.48 -18.18 7.42
CA LEU A 764 48.66 -17.74 8.16
C LEU A 764 49.97 -18.33 7.62
N THR A 765 49.90 -19.34 6.75
CA THR A 765 51.08 -19.91 6.08
C THR A 765 51.14 -19.49 4.62
N GLU A 766 50.21 -19.95 3.79
CA GLU A 766 50.28 -19.78 2.34
C GLU A 766 49.99 -18.34 1.92
N ALA A 767 48.97 -17.71 2.51
CA ALA A 767 48.64 -16.32 2.20
C ALA A 767 49.79 -15.35 2.58
N GLY A 768 50.59 -15.71 3.60
CA GLY A 768 51.82 -15.01 3.98
C GLY A 768 52.95 -15.07 2.94
N ARG A 769 52.84 -15.98 1.96
CA ARG A 769 53.78 -16.15 0.83
C ARG A 769 53.30 -15.46 -0.45
N VAL A 770 52.37 -14.51 -0.36
CA VAL A 770 51.82 -13.81 -1.54
C VAL A 770 52.91 -13.21 -2.44
N VAL A 771 53.95 -12.58 -1.87
CA VAL A 771 55.03 -11.95 -2.64
C VAL A 771 55.85 -12.98 -3.44
N PRO A 772 56.45 -14.01 -2.84
CA PRO A 772 57.18 -15.02 -3.61
C PRO A 772 56.27 -15.78 -4.58
N VAL A 773 55.03 -16.12 -4.20
CA VAL A 773 54.10 -16.81 -5.12
C VAL A 773 53.76 -15.94 -6.33
N THR A 774 53.58 -14.63 -6.13
CA THR A 774 53.34 -13.67 -7.23
C THR A 774 54.51 -13.63 -8.20
N LEU A 775 55.75 -13.62 -7.70
CA LEU A 775 56.93 -13.60 -8.55
C LEU A 775 57.10 -14.92 -9.31
N ALA A 776 56.90 -16.06 -8.64
CA ALA A 776 56.90 -17.37 -9.26
C ALA A 776 55.86 -17.51 -10.37
N THR A 777 54.68 -16.91 -10.19
CA THR A 777 53.62 -16.86 -11.22
C THR A 777 54.09 -16.24 -12.53
N PHE A 778 55.01 -15.27 -12.47
CA PHE A 778 55.56 -14.60 -13.65
C PHE A 778 56.96 -15.11 -14.03
N GLY A 779 57.38 -16.27 -13.51
CA GLY A 779 58.65 -16.91 -13.87
C GLY A 779 59.90 -16.30 -13.23
N LEU A 780 59.73 -15.48 -12.19
CA LEU A 780 60.84 -14.87 -11.46
C LEU A 780 61.27 -15.78 -10.28
N SER A 781 62.57 -15.79 -9.96
CA SER A 781 63.12 -16.66 -8.92
C SER A 781 62.76 -16.19 -7.49
N ASN A 782 62.42 -17.14 -6.62
CA ASN A 782 61.88 -16.90 -5.27
C ASN A 782 62.95 -16.64 -4.19
N VAL A 783 64.22 -16.48 -4.55
CA VAL A 783 65.33 -16.51 -3.59
C VAL A 783 65.39 -15.20 -2.80
N GLY A 784 65.07 -15.26 -1.50
CA GLY A 784 65.28 -14.16 -0.55
C GLY A 784 64.14 -13.16 -0.38
N MET A 785 62.95 -13.43 -0.94
CA MET A 785 61.80 -12.54 -0.79
C MET A 785 61.18 -12.60 0.60
N PRO A 786 60.63 -11.48 1.13
CA PRO A 786 60.01 -11.45 2.44
C PRO A 786 58.76 -12.33 2.48
N VAL A 787 58.62 -13.09 3.56
CA VAL A 787 57.48 -13.96 3.84
C VAL A 787 56.90 -13.58 5.20
N ALA A 788 55.57 -13.48 5.27
CA ALA A 788 54.83 -13.16 6.50
C ALA A 788 54.06 -14.40 6.98
N VAL A 789 54.78 -15.46 7.34
CA VAL A 789 54.20 -16.72 7.86
C VAL A 789 54.21 -16.68 9.38
N ALA A 790 53.10 -17.06 10.00
CA ALA A 790 53.03 -17.21 11.46
C ALA A 790 53.72 -18.52 11.91
N ASP A 791 54.30 -18.48 13.11
CA ASP A 791 54.85 -19.67 13.75
C ASP A 791 53.75 -20.74 13.95
N PRO A 792 54.03 -22.03 13.71
CA PRO A 792 53.07 -23.12 13.93
C PRO A 792 52.40 -23.11 15.30
N ILE A 793 53.11 -22.70 16.36
CA ILE A 793 52.56 -22.60 17.72
C ILE A 793 51.48 -21.51 17.80
N ILE A 794 51.71 -20.36 17.15
CA ILE A 794 50.73 -19.27 17.09
C ILE A 794 49.49 -19.71 16.31
N ILE A 795 49.68 -20.43 15.20
CA ILE A 795 48.58 -20.98 14.41
C ILE A 795 47.75 -21.95 15.25
N ALA A 796 48.39 -22.92 15.90
CA ALA A 796 47.73 -23.88 16.77
C ALA A 796 46.98 -23.20 17.92
N PHE A 797 47.59 -22.16 18.54
CA PHE A 797 46.95 -21.35 19.57
C PHE A 797 45.67 -20.67 19.04
N LEU A 798 45.74 -19.99 17.90
CA LEU A 798 44.58 -19.30 17.33
C LEU A 798 43.48 -20.27 16.88
N GLN A 799 43.85 -21.43 16.30
CA GLN A 799 42.91 -22.50 15.96
C GLN A 799 42.20 -23.03 17.21
N GLY A 800 42.96 -23.33 18.27
CA GLY A 800 42.43 -23.79 19.54
C GLY A 800 41.49 -22.79 20.21
N VAL A 801 41.90 -21.51 20.29
CA VAL A 801 41.06 -20.43 20.83
C VAL A 801 39.77 -20.30 20.01
N THR A 802 39.85 -20.36 18.69
CA THR A 802 38.68 -20.28 17.80
C THR A 802 37.70 -21.42 18.11
N LEU A 803 38.17 -22.66 18.24
CA LEU A 803 37.32 -23.81 18.57
C LEU A 803 36.69 -23.68 19.97
N ILE A 804 37.47 -23.30 20.99
CA ILE A 804 36.98 -23.14 22.37
C ILE A 804 35.87 -22.07 22.43
N VAL A 805 36.12 -20.90 21.82
CA VAL A 805 35.14 -19.81 21.77
C VAL A 805 33.88 -20.25 21.02
N SER A 806 34.03 -20.96 19.91
CA SER A 806 32.89 -21.44 19.12
C SER A 806 32.06 -22.51 19.82
N VAL A 807 32.67 -23.43 20.57
CA VAL A 807 31.94 -24.39 21.43
C VAL A 807 31.16 -23.63 22.49
N TRP A 808 31.79 -22.67 23.17
CA TRP A 808 31.13 -21.86 24.20
C TRP A 808 29.95 -21.05 23.64
N LEU A 809 30.14 -20.37 22.50
CA LEU A 809 29.07 -19.64 21.81
C LEU A 809 27.94 -20.56 21.34
N SER A 810 28.26 -21.77 20.87
CA SER A 810 27.27 -22.76 20.44
C SER A 810 26.42 -23.26 21.63
N VAL A 811 27.03 -23.50 22.78
CA VAL A 811 26.32 -23.83 24.03
C VAL A 811 25.39 -22.69 24.44
N LEU A 812 25.89 -21.44 24.47
CA LEU A 812 25.08 -20.27 24.82
C LEU A 812 23.91 -20.05 23.87
N LEU A 813 24.14 -20.20 22.56
CA LEU A 813 23.09 -20.02 21.56
C LEU A 813 22.03 -21.12 21.69
N THR A 814 22.44 -22.37 21.89
CA THR A 814 21.53 -23.49 22.12
C THR A 814 20.66 -23.26 23.36
N GLN A 815 21.25 -22.73 24.44
CA GLN A 815 20.51 -22.33 25.65
C GLN A 815 19.47 -21.23 25.37
N ASN A 816 19.87 -20.19 24.64
CA ASN A 816 18.99 -19.06 24.31
C ASN A 816 17.82 -19.46 23.41
N ILE A 817 18.05 -20.39 22.46
CA ILE A 817 17.00 -20.93 21.58
C ILE A 817 16.03 -21.80 22.38
N ALA A 818 16.55 -22.73 23.18
CA ALA A 818 15.74 -23.70 23.90
C ALA A 818 14.95 -23.07 25.07
N ARG A 819 15.54 -22.09 25.76
CA ARG A 819 15.01 -21.46 26.99
C ARG A 819 14.67 -22.49 28.08
N GLN A 820 15.49 -23.52 28.20
CA GLN A 820 15.35 -24.62 29.16
C GLN A 820 16.57 -24.69 30.09
N PRO A 821 16.45 -25.31 31.28
CA PRO A 821 17.59 -25.55 32.16
C PRO A 821 18.70 -26.35 31.47
N ILE A 822 19.96 -26.06 31.84
CA ILE A 822 21.14 -26.70 31.22
C ILE A 822 21.18 -28.22 31.35
N ALA A 823 20.71 -28.75 32.47
CA ALA A 823 20.66 -30.19 32.72
C ALA A 823 19.84 -30.95 31.68
N ASN A 824 18.77 -30.34 31.16
CA ASN A 824 17.91 -31.00 30.19
C ASN A 824 18.53 -31.04 28.80
N LEU A 825 19.37 -30.06 28.46
CA LEU A 825 20.04 -29.98 27.17
C LEU A 825 21.40 -30.68 27.17
N LEU A 826 21.73 -31.41 28.23
CA LEU A 826 23.02 -32.06 28.41
C LEU A 826 23.41 -32.97 27.22
N PRO A 827 22.51 -33.79 26.62
CA PRO A 827 22.86 -34.55 25.42
C PRO A 827 23.32 -33.67 24.25
N GLN A 828 22.70 -32.51 24.04
CA GLN A 828 23.08 -31.57 22.98
C GLN A 828 24.43 -30.90 23.28
N HIS A 829 24.65 -30.44 24.52
CA HIS A 829 25.92 -29.82 24.90
C HIS A 829 27.09 -30.80 24.87
N LEU A 830 26.86 -32.06 25.28
CA LEU A 830 27.85 -33.12 25.16
C LEU A 830 28.17 -33.42 23.69
N ALA A 831 27.19 -33.39 22.79
CA ALA A 831 27.44 -33.54 21.36
C ALA A 831 28.25 -32.36 20.79
N THR A 832 27.93 -31.12 21.16
CA THR A 832 28.72 -29.93 20.80
C THR A 832 30.17 -30.05 21.30
N LEU A 833 30.36 -30.48 22.55
CA LEU A 833 31.68 -30.70 23.15
C LEU A 833 32.43 -31.82 22.44
N ALA A 834 31.79 -32.96 22.20
CA ALA A 834 32.39 -34.13 21.55
C ALA A 834 32.88 -33.79 20.14
N ILE A 835 32.08 -33.08 19.35
CA ILE A 835 32.49 -32.63 18.01
C ILE A 835 33.62 -31.59 18.12
N GLY A 836 33.53 -30.66 19.09
CA GLY A 836 34.61 -29.70 19.35
C GLY A 836 35.94 -30.36 19.70
N CYS A 837 35.93 -31.40 20.55
CA CYS A 837 37.10 -32.21 20.89
C CYS A 837 37.63 -33.01 19.70
N LEU A 838 36.74 -33.57 18.87
CA LEU A 838 37.13 -34.24 17.63
C LEU A 838 37.87 -33.27 16.71
N PHE A 839 37.33 -32.06 16.51
CA PHE A 839 37.96 -31.05 15.67
C PHE A 839 39.25 -30.51 16.27
N TRP A 840 39.33 -30.41 17.60
CA TRP A 840 40.58 -30.08 18.27
C TRP A 840 41.68 -31.08 17.92
N LYS A 841 41.40 -32.38 18.06
CA LYS A 841 42.36 -33.45 17.74
C LYS A 841 42.78 -33.42 16.26
N LEU A 842 41.81 -33.23 15.36
CA LEU A 842 42.07 -33.23 13.91
C LEU A 842 42.78 -31.98 13.39
N ILE A 843 42.46 -30.80 13.93
CA ILE A 843 42.95 -29.52 13.40
C ILE A 843 44.19 -29.03 14.15
N VAL A 844 44.21 -29.14 15.48
CA VAL A 844 45.27 -28.59 16.33
C VAL A 844 46.40 -29.60 16.55
N GLY A 845 46.09 -30.91 16.53
CA GLY A 845 47.09 -31.97 16.45
C GLY A 845 47.85 -32.31 17.74
N TRP A 846 47.20 -32.14 18.91
CA TRP A 846 47.73 -32.58 20.23
C TRP A 846 46.89 -33.70 20.83
#